data_AF-A0A1J5HN40-F1
#
_entry.id   AF-A0A1J5HN40-F1
#
_cell.length_a   1.000
_cell.length_b   1.000
_cell.length_c   1.000
_cell.angle_alpha   90.00
_cell.angle_beta   90.00
_cell.angle_gamma   90.00
#
_symmetry.space_group_name_H-M   'P 1'
#
loop_
_entity.id
_entity.type
_entity.pdbx_description
1 polymer ?
#
loop_
_entity_poly.entity_id
_entity_poly.type
_entity_poly.pdbx_seq_one_letter_code
_entity_poly.pdbx_strand_id
1 'polypeptide(L)'
;MAGGGTGTPGGGGTDDQGRPVTADDQGQPDLETEGLAGAEAAKAAAIDDLSRIKSSIAAIDVNSNNGEIFSEFDDSILEIADHDYNIKYLLWLQKLIETKGRTTRWFLPPEIAGKIGGHVNEMTALYQRLNAGAGQPQHNFDALRLDDKAVRKEAVSAIRDLIGQTKDAREKSRQKLLDRIDATLMTTIDGIESRDIDDGKKDAQKKLVKSARKTLVEVKASSKPFETQYNDRIKILEYLKTHDAMLWESEQDKATFEADKESLTPEGLRAKIKDLRARKAAEVDPYLAQIKTKADQLEAKVDGKVRRAIEETFKDNDSLRGEHLKRLDKVKEQLEGWRNINFFDIAFGTGSVDLASMIGSDGKMLSDEDLKSKNISPGAEDWIALSEAHGVSEDVRKSALLTAADMLMVAEKTMGRPKEVLDMTMMDYDKEIDRYITNITEVGEPQGGYTIYFLSLYDFKHMGEKLVEWAKRKYNRRSDNLLGRFGVSLLSDLPGPLKTAANEFDRLKEQSELDEVNQYKESYSNKDAWQVIEVMHNTRNQDEMKACMYLLADLGRIRWDDPQIWRQLMYFGHGAIQFDTENPENEVRNQGRLHEKLQKIVGVIWDFDTFQTWQSTNESNYSSKMESHKDFCDKNAESEGTLDLVLKQDLESFKRDITAGKVPKIDPQRFEKMIHYNIEFGKGSPEGKLYYLIQGIACGLLSRDTASRINSKWINAYPVIDVFGSETEAGSKPTMDDIRRWAKLDGDKNEPDAAFHHWFYTYVMHRPRVYQRVDKALTQGMGQDHDDATCWFGAMSANTAKTILSQNAQGFRMPMTGYQNATVGMLHYLDTIMEGYPEMGEDPRDETSGYSQIIRFANMFTTFDGITAGRMFKERTDFFKWNGEEERHPRSDGVYKTAYGRNKMTTQNYLNTMRGYLSALEPEFFDFLFHSQSKTNDQIQKFCQKKQEEYGVTDLFGPGGVPQNADQLHQSVSTFLKFVLATTEGRERIRTMRASVIQDHRSWEAAQKRESSSFLTVKERVAKALDKQVEPTAHGGVHVPTQRHS
;
A
#
# COMPACT_ATOMS: atom_id res chain seq x y z
N MET A 1 -24.97 42.70 21.46
CA MET A 1 -26.40 42.99 21.22
C MET A 1 -26.53 43.62 19.83
N ALA A 2 -27.46 43.10 19.02
CA ALA A 2 -28.08 43.62 17.78
C ALA A 2 -27.18 44.40 16.78
N GLY A 3 -27.00 44.01 15.53
CA GLY A 3 -28.00 43.59 14.55
C GLY A 3 -28.19 44.73 13.54
N GLY A 4 -27.76 44.56 12.29
CA GLY A 4 -27.89 45.58 11.25
C GLY A 4 -27.64 44.99 9.87
N GLY A 5 -28.71 44.86 9.08
CA GLY A 5 -28.72 44.23 7.78
C GLY A 5 -28.12 45.07 6.64
N THR A 6 -27.77 44.36 5.58
CA THR A 6 -27.53 44.88 4.23
C THR A 6 -28.15 43.83 3.29
N GLY A 7 -29.01 44.13 2.34
CA GLY A 7 -29.03 45.28 1.45
C GLY A 7 -28.58 44.79 0.08
N THR A 8 -29.48 44.12 -0.65
CA THR A 8 -29.26 43.66 -2.02
C THR A 8 -29.23 44.85 -2.98
N PRO A 9 -28.34 44.86 -3.97
CA PRO A 9 -28.63 45.46 -5.26
C PRO A 9 -28.44 44.45 -6.39
N GLY A 10 -29.47 44.34 -7.23
CA GLY A 10 -29.39 43.60 -8.48
C GLY A 10 -28.82 44.43 -9.62
N GLY A 11 -28.44 43.72 -10.69
CA GLY A 11 -28.52 44.18 -12.06
C GLY A 11 -27.19 44.41 -12.79
N GLY A 12 -26.97 43.65 -13.88
CA GLY A 12 -26.07 44.05 -14.97
C GLY A 12 -25.32 42.88 -15.59
N GLY A 13 -25.90 42.23 -16.61
CA GLY A 13 -25.25 41.16 -17.38
C GLY A 13 -24.26 41.69 -18.42
N THR A 14 -23.42 40.78 -18.92
CA THR A 14 -22.93 40.77 -20.31
C THR A 14 -22.80 39.33 -20.77
N ASP A 15 -23.45 39.04 -21.90
CA ASP A 15 -23.37 37.79 -22.64
C ASP A 15 -22.00 37.65 -23.32
N ASP A 16 -21.34 36.51 -23.16
CA ASP A 16 -20.31 36.06 -24.09
C ASP A 16 -20.54 34.57 -24.44
N GLN A 17 -20.87 34.32 -25.70
CA GLN A 17 -21.24 33.00 -26.21
C GLN A 17 -19.97 32.19 -26.57
N GLY A 18 -19.46 31.43 -25.61
CA GLY A 18 -18.56 30.30 -25.85
C GLY A 18 -19.36 29.02 -26.12
N ARG A 19 -19.09 28.35 -27.25
CA ARG A 19 -19.70 27.06 -27.63
C ARG A 19 -19.56 26.00 -26.52
N PRO A 20 -20.61 25.20 -26.25
CA PRO A 20 -20.50 24.09 -25.31
C PRO A 20 -19.68 22.96 -25.93
N VAL A 21 -18.62 22.57 -25.25
CA VAL A 21 -17.98 21.26 -25.44
C VAL A 21 -19.01 20.21 -24.99
N THR A 22 -19.42 19.33 -25.91
CA THR A 22 -20.41 18.29 -25.63
C THR A 22 -19.88 17.31 -24.58
N ALA A 23 -20.68 17.05 -23.55
CA ALA A 23 -20.38 16.26 -22.37
C ALA A 23 -20.22 14.74 -22.60
N ASP A 24 -20.08 14.28 -23.85
CA ASP A 24 -20.09 12.85 -24.19
C ASP A 24 -18.68 12.23 -24.31
N ASP A 25 -17.60 12.98 -24.05
CA ASP A 25 -16.21 12.51 -24.25
C ASP A 25 -15.36 12.46 -22.97
N GLN A 26 -15.99 12.39 -21.80
CA GLN A 26 -15.30 12.10 -20.54
C GLN A 26 -15.51 10.64 -20.15
N GLY A 27 -14.39 9.91 -20.00
CA GLY A 27 -14.30 8.47 -19.89
C GLY A 27 -15.27 7.85 -18.87
N GLN A 28 -16.35 7.27 -19.38
CA GLN A 28 -17.16 6.32 -18.63
C GLN A 28 -16.43 4.96 -18.60
N PRO A 29 -16.40 4.28 -17.44
CA PRO A 29 -15.90 2.91 -17.37
C PRO A 29 -16.67 2.03 -18.35
N ASP A 30 -15.95 1.11 -18.97
CA ASP A 30 -16.47 0.21 -19.99
C ASP A 30 -17.47 -0.78 -19.36
N LEU A 31 -18.75 -0.39 -19.37
CA LEU A 31 -19.88 -1.17 -18.85
C LEU A 31 -20.02 -2.57 -19.48
N GLU A 32 -19.37 -2.82 -20.62
CA GLU A 32 -19.26 -4.14 -21.25
C GLU A 32 -18.32 -5.05 -20.45
N THR A 33 -17.16 -4.53 -20.05
CA THR A 33 -16.17 -5.23 -19.24
C THR A 33 -16.71 -5.53 -17.83
N GLU A 34 -17.45 -4.60 -17.22
CA GLU A 34 -18.07 -4.81 -15.89
C GLU A 34 -19.14 -5.91 -15.87
N GLY A 35 -19.95 -6.01 -16.93
CA GLY A 35 -21.03 -7.00 -17.03
C GLY A 35 -20.53 -8.43 -17.17
N LEU A 36 -19.52 -8.61 -18.02
CA LEU A 36 -18.86 -9.89 -18.24
C LEU A 36 -18.11 -10.36 -16.98
N ALA A 37 -17.33 -9.46 -16.37
CA ALA A 37 -16.64 -9.76 -15.12
C ALA A 37 -17.61 -10.16 -14.00
N GLY A 38 -18.77 -9.49 -13.91
CA GLY A 38 -19.80 -9.84 -12.94
C GLY A 38 -20.45 -11.20 -13.17
N ALA A 39 -20.63 -11.63 -14.42
CA ALA A 39 -21.17 -12.94 -14.76
C ALA A 39 -20.13 -14.05 -14.51
N GLU A 40 -18.87 -13.84 -14.89
CA GLU A 40 -17.77 -14.79 -14.65
C GLU A 40 -17.49 -14.96 -13.16
N ALA A 41 -17.55 -13.87 -12.38
CA ALA A 41 -17.42 -13.94 -10.91
C ALA A 41 -18.55 -14.76 -10.28
N ALA A 42 -19.78 -14.65 -10.79
CA ALA A 42 -20.90 -15.44 -10.29
C ALA A 42 -20.74 -16.94 -10.62
N LYS A 43 -20.23 -17.26 -11.81
CA LYS A 43 -19.89 -18.65 -12.19
C LYS A 43 -18.79 -19.23 -11.31
N ALA A 44 -17.72 -18.48 -11.09
CA ALA A 44 -16.61 -18.89 -10.24
C ALA A 44 -17.04 -19.11 -8.79
N ALA A 45 -17.87 -18.21 -8.25
CA ALA A 45 -18.42 -18.35 -6.89
C ALA A 45 -19.32 -19.60 -6.77
N ALA A 46 -20.19 -19.86 -7.75
CA ALA A 46 -21.02 -21.05 -7.78
C ALA A 46 -20.19 -22.33 -7.84
N ILE A 47 -19.13 -22.35 -8.68
CA ILE A 47 -18.22 -23.50 -8.78
C ILE A 47 -17.44 -23.71 -7.47
N ASP A 48 -16.91 -22.66 -6.84
CA ASP A 48 -16.16 -22.78 -5.58
C ASP A 48 -17.06 -23.31 -4.45
N ASP A 49 -18.24 -22.70 -4.27
CA ASP A 49 -19.21 -23.14 -3.26
C ASP A 49 -19.60 -24.61 -3.49
N LEU A 50 -19.94 -24.99 -4.73
CA LEU A 50 -20.33 -26.36 -5.09
C LEU A 50 -19.15 -27.37 -5.09
N SER A 51 -17.91 -26.91 -5.31
CA SER A 51 -16.72 -27.79 -5.26
C SER A 51 -16.24 -28.07 -3.84
N ARG A 52 -16.39 -27.10 -2.93
CA ARG A 52 -16.20 -27.33 -1.48
C ARG A 52 -17.20 -28.37 -0.98
N ILE A 53 -18.43 -28.24 -1.45
CA ILE A 53 -19.55 -29.16 -1.27
C ILE A 53 -19.22 -30.57 -1.78
N LYS A 54 -18.71 -30.70 -3.01
CA LYS A 54 -18.26 -31.98 -3.57
C LYS A 54 -17.13 -32.57 -2.71
N SER A 55 -16.17 -31.77 -2.29
CA SER A 55 -15.06 -32.19 -1.43
C SER A 55 -15.54 -32.75 -0.10
N SER A 56 -16.57 -32.12 0.51
CA SER A 56 -17.22 -32.65 1.70
C SER A 56 -17.86 -34.01 1.45
N ILE A 57 -18.54 -34.21 0.31
CA ILE A 57 -19.15 -35.51 -0.06
C ILE A 57 -18.06 -36.56 -0.42
N ALA A 58 -16.97 -36.15 -1.07
CA ALA A 58 -15.86 -37.03 -1.47
C ALA A 58 -15.03 -37.53 -0.28
N ALA A 59 -14.80 -36.68 0.72
CA ALA A 59 -14.25 -37.09 2.00
C ALA A 59 -15.17 -38.08 2.74
N ILE A 60 -16.43 -38.17 2.33
CA ILE A 60 -17.44 -39.02 2.95
C ILE A 60 -17.52 -40.41 2.25
N ASP A 61 -17.43 -40.51 0.94
CA ASP A 61 -17.62 -41.79 0.23
C ASP A 61 -16.31 -42.56 -0.09
N VAL A 62 -15.51 -42.86 0.94
CA VAL A 62 -14.18 -43.51 0.77
C VAL A 62 -14.28 -45.02 0.50
N ASN A 63 -15.47 -45.62 0.65
CA ASN A 63 -15.66 -47.08 0.57
C ASN A 63 -16.58 -47.54 -0.58
N SER A 64 -17.21 -46.65 -1.35
CA SER A 64 -17.93 -47.08 -2.56
C SER A 64 -17.00 -47.05 -3.77
N ASN A 65 -16.89 -48.16 -4.48
CA ASN A 65 -16.11 -48.28 -5.73
C ASN A 65 -16.75 -47.51 -6.92
N ASN A 66 -17.60 -46.51 -6.66
CA ASN A 66 -18.47 -45.92 -7.68
C ASN A 66 -18.00 -44.52 -8.10
N GLY A 67 -16.92 -44.48 -8.89
CA GLY A 67 -16.44 -43.25 -9.55
C GLY A 67 -17.50 -42.57 -10.45
N GLU A 68 -18.53 -43.30 -10.89
CA GLU A 68 -19.64 -42.78 -11.69
C GLU A 68 -20.51 -41.74 -10.94
N ILE A 69 -20.64 -41.89 -9.61
CA ILE A 69 -21.47 -40.96 -8.81
C ILE A 69 -20.82 -39.56 -8.82
N PHE A 70 -19.50 -39.48 -8.71
CA PHE A 70 -18.78 -38.20 -8.66
C PHE A 70 -18.76 -37.45 -9.99
N SER A 71 -18.65 -38.16 -11.12
CA SER A 71 -18.80 -37.53 -12.44
C SER A 71 -20.21 -36.95 -12.64
N GLU A 72 -21.23 -37.65 -12.15
CA GLU A 72 -22.60 -37.14 -12.21
C GLU A 72 -22.82 -35.88 -11.34
N PHE A 73 -22.13 -35.77 -10.19
CA PHE A 73 -22.12 -34.55 -9.38
C PHE A 73 -21.46 -33.39 -10.11
N ASP A 74 -20.33 -33.63 -10.79
CA ASP A 74 -19.63 -32.60 -11.59
C ASP A 74 -20.54 -32.01 -12.67
N ASP A 75 -21.26 -32.87 -13.39
CA ASP A 75 -22.19 -32.43 -14.43
C ASP A 75 -23.30 -31.53 -13.85
N SER A 76 -23.90 -31.91 -12.71
CA SER A 76 -24.93 -31.08 -12.07
C SER A 76 -24.39 -29.76 -11.50
N ILE A 77 -23.16 -29.75 -11.01
CA ILE A 77 -22.52 -28.54 -10.48
C ILE A 77 -22.23 -27.56 -11.61
N LEU A 78 -21.65 -28.04 -12.71
CA LEU A 78 -21.37 -27.23 -13.89
C LEU A 78 -22.67 -26.69 -14.50
N GLU A 79 -23.71 -27.52 -14.58
CA GLU A 79 -25.02 -27.13 -15.09
C GLU A 79 -25.65 -26.00 -14.24
N ILE A 80 -25.60 -26.09 -12.90
CA ILE A 80 -26.10 -25.02 -12.01
C ILE A 80 -25.27 -23.74 -12.17
N ALA A 81 -23.95 -23.84 -12.22
CA ALA A 81 -23.05 -22.70 -12.37
C ALA A 81 -23.25 -21.98 -13.72
N ASP A 82 -23.50 -22.74 -14.79
CA ASP A 82 -23.82 -22.20 -16.11
C ASP A 82 -25.16 -21.46 -16.11
N HIS A 83 -26.17 -21.96 -15.39
CA HIS A 83 -27.42 -21.24 -15.24
C HIS A 83 -27.26 -19.93 -14.44
N ASP A 84 -26.45 -19.91 -13.38
CA ASP A 84 -26.17 -18.70 -12.61
C ASP A 84 -25.42 -17.64 -13.42
N TYR A 85 -24.45 -18.07 -14.23
CA TYR A 85 -23.80 -17.22 -15.23
C TYR A 85 -24.81 -16.60 -16.19
N ASN A 86 -25.65 -17.44 -16.81
CA ASN A 86 -26.63 -17.01 -17.81
C ASN A 86 -27.65 -16.03 -17.23
N ILE A 87 -28.14 -16.25 -16.00
CA ILE A 87 -29.07 -15.33 -15.32
C ILE A 87 -28.41 -13.96 -15.11
N LYS A 88 -27.17 -13.92 -14.63
CA LYS A 88 -26.44 -12.66 -14.38
C LYS A 88 -26.16 -11.90 -15.68
N TYR A 89 -25.74 -12.61 -16.71
CA TYR A 89 -25.51 -12.04 -18.03
C TYR A 89 -26.81 -11.45 -18.62
N LEU A 90 -27.93 -12.18 -18.57
CA LEU A 90 -29.22 -11.71 -19.06
C LEU A 90 -29.75 -10.51 -18.27
N LEU A 91 -29.54 -10.46 -16.95
CA LEU A 91 -29.89 -9.30 -16.12
C LEU A 91 -29.07 -8.05 -16.47
N TRP A 92 -27.77 -8.23 -16.72
CA TRP A 92 -26.91 -7.15 -17.21
C TRP A 92 -27.39 -6.66 -18.58
N LEU A 93 -27.68 -7.58 -19.50
CA LEU A 93 -28.17 -7.26 -20.84
C LEU A 93 -29.51 -6.50 -20.77
N GLN A 94 -30.44 -6.93 -19.92
CA GLN A 94 -31.69 -6.21 -19.67
C GLN A 94 -31.42 -4.76 -19.23
N LYS A 95 -30.52 -4.57 -18.25
CA LYS A 95 -30.15 -3.25 -17.74
C LYS A 95 -29.49 -2.38 -18.81
N LEU A 96 -28.64 -2.95 -19.65
CA LEU A 96 -27.97 -2.24 -20.76
C LEU A 96 -29.00 -1.67 -21.74
N ILE A 97 -29.99 -2.47 -22.12
CA ILE A 97 -31.06 -2.08 -23.05
C ILE A 97 -31.97 -1.01 -22.44
N GLU A 98 -32.28 -1.13 -21.16
CA GLU A 98 -33.10 -0.17 -20.42
C GLU A 98 -32.40 1.18 -20.25
N THR A 99 -31.07 1.21 -20.12
CA THR A 99 -30.31 2.43 -19.76
C THR A 99 -29.68 3.17 -20.94
N LYS A 100 -29.15 2.50 -21.98
CA LYS A 100 -28.32 3.13 -23.03
C LYS A 100 -29.00 3.30 -24.40
N GLY A 101 -30.32 3.24 -24.48
CA GLY A 101 -31.10 3.08 -25.72
C GLY A 101 -31.08 4.22 -26.78
N ARG A 102 -29.95 4.85 -27.07
CA ARG A 102 -29.76 5.72 -28.26
C ARG A 102 -28.47 5.46 -29.05
N THR A 103 -27.50 4.72 -28.52
CA THR A 103 -26.18 4.57 -29.18
C THR A 103 -25.51 3.20 -29.03
N THR A 104 -26.09 2.25 -28.28
CA THR A 104 -25.45 0.95 -28.06
C THR A 104 -25.65 0.03 -29.27
N ARG A 105 -24.55 -0.27 -29.97
CA ARG A 105 -24.53 -1.41 -30.91
C ARG A 105 -24.73 -2.67 -30.09
N TRP A 106 -25.72 -3.47 -30.47
CA TRP A 106 -25.86 -4.81 -29.93
C TRP A 106 -24.75 -5.69 -30.50
N PHE A 107 -23.74 -5.98 -29.70
CA PHE A 107 -22.77 -7.01 -30.02
C PHE A 107 -23.07 -8.23 -29.14
N LEU A 108 -23.41 -9.36 -29.76
CA LEU A 108 -23.32 -10.66 -29.11
C LEU A 108 -22.02 -11.26 -29.63
N PRO A 109 -20.90 -11.13 -28.91
CA PRO A 109 -19.62 -11.65 -29.37
C PRO A 109 -19.77 -13.13 -29.78
N PRO A 110 -19.17 -13.57 -30.91
CA PRO A 110 -19.22 -14.96 -31.35
C PRO A 110 -18.73 -15.93 -30.27
N GLU A 111 -17.80 -15.50 -29.40
CA GLU A 111 -17.31 -16.30 -28.27
C GLU A 111 -18.37 -16.51 -27.18
N ILE A 112 -19.35 -15.61 -27.05
CA ILE A 112 -20.48 -15.73 -26.12
C ILE A 112 -21.60 -16.58 -26.73
N ALA A 113 -21.80 -16.52 -28.04
CA ALA A 113 -22.79 -17.35 -28.74
C ALA A 113 -22.54 -18.86 -28.52
N GLY A 114 -21.29 -19.30 -28.35
CA GLY A 114 -20.97 -20.68 -27.98
C GLY A 114 -21.21 -21.04 -26.50
N LYS A 115 -21.24 -20.04 -25.59
CA LYS A 115 -21.36 -20.23 -24.14
C LYS A 115 -22.80 -20.20 -23.61
N ILE A 116 -23.74 -19.58 -24.32
CA ILE A 116 -25.18 -19.53 -23.92
C ILE A 116 -25.94 -20.76 -24.47
N GLY A 117 -25.35 -21.95 -24.38
CA GLY A 117 -25.65 -23.16 -25.18
C GLY A 117 -27.11 -23.68 -25.22
N GLY A 118 -28.06 -23.11 -24.47
CA GLY A 118 -29.50 -23.39 -24.59
C GLY A 118 -30.32 -22.30 -25.29
N HIS A 119 -29.91 -21.04 -25.22
CA HIS A 119 -30.72 -19.89 -25.64
C HIS A 119 -30.23 -19.20 -26.92
N VAL A 120 -29.16 -19.71 -27.55
CA VAL A 120 -28.60 -19.15 -28.80
C VAL A 120 -29.66 -19.04 -29.88
N ASN A 121 -30.48 -20.08 -30.05
CA ASN A 121 -31.54 -20.10 -31.06
C ASN A 121 -32.65 -19.09 -30.75
N GLU A 122 -32.98 -18.88 -29.48
CA GLU A 122 -34.01 -17.94 -29.04
C GLU A 122 -33.54 -16.50 -29.11
N MET A 123 -32.28 -16.23 -28.77
CA MET A 123 -31.61 -14.94 -28.95
C MET A 123 -31.42 -14.62 -30.44
N THR A 124 -31.07 -15.61 -31.25
CA THR A 124 -30.97 -15.47 -32.71
C THR A 124 -32.34 -15.22 -33.32
N ALA A 125 -33.40 -15.92 -32.88
CA ALA A 125 -34.77 -15.71 -33.34
C ALA A 125 -35.34 -14.36 -32.86
N LEU A 126 -35.00 -13.92 -31.65
CA LEU A 126 -35.30 -12.57 -31.17
C LEU A 126 -34.62 -11.53 -32.05
N TYR A 127 -33.32 -11.69 -32.30
CA TYR A 127 -32.56 -10.80 -33.16
C TYR A 127 -33.11 -10.75 -34.60
N GLN A 128 -33.48 -11.89 -35.18
CA GLN A 128 -34.13 -11.97 -36.50
C GLN A 128 -35.50 -11.28 -36.53
N ARG A 129 -36.32 -11.41 -35.47
CA ARG A 129 -37.60 -10.71 -35.34
C ARG A 129 -37.42 -9.20 -35.23
N LEU A 130 -36.46 -8.74 -34.41
CA LEU A 130 -36.15 -7.32 -34.24
C LEU A 130 -35.61 -6.71 -35.55
N ASN A 131 -34.82 -7.46 -36.33
CA ASN A 131 -34.35 -7.05 -37.66
C ASN A 131 -35.47 -6.96 -38.70
N ALA A 132 -36.39 -7.93 -38.71
CA ALA A 132 -37.52 -7.93 -39.64
C ALA A 132 -38.48 -6.75 -39.41
N GLY A 133 -38.69 -6.35 -38.14
CA GLY A 133 -39.50 -5.18 -37.79
C GLY A 133 -38.87 -3.83 -38.14
N ALA A 134 -37.53 -3.77 -38.24
CA ALA A 134 -36.78 -2.54 -38.51
C ALA A 134 -36.59 -2.21 -40.00
N GLY A 135 -37.02 -3.07 -40.93
CA GLY A 135 -36.92 -2.84 -42.38
C GLY A 135 -35.48 -2.80 -42.92
N GLN A 136 -34.50 -3.31 -42.18
CA GLN A 136 -33.08 -3.31 -42.56
C GLN A 136 -32.73 -4.54 -43.43
N PRO A 137 -31.89 -4.40 -44.49
CA PRO A 137 -31.47 -5.53 -45.31
C PRO A 137 -30.59 -6.52 -44.51
N GLN A 138 -30.81 -7.82 -44.74
CA GLN A 138 -30.25 -8.98 -44.01
C GLN A 138 -28.70 -9.11 -43.95
N HIS A 139 -27.92 -8.15 -44.45
CA HIS A 139 -26.49 -8.33 -44.69
C HIS A 139 -25.54 -7.55 -43.76
N ASN A 140 -26.04 -6.89 -42.71
CA ASN A 140 -25.18 -6.20 -41.75
C ASN A 140 -25.48 -6.64 -40.31
N PHE A 141 -24.79 -7.68 -39.85
CA PHE A 141 -24.97 -8.28 -38.52
C PHE A 141 -24.49 -7.37 -37.36
N ASP A 142 -23.80 -6.27 -37.66
CA ASP A 142 -22.97 -5.57 -36.67
C ASP A 142 -23.60 -4.34 -35.99
N ALA A 143 -24.83 -3.94 -36.33
CA ALA A 143 -25.42 -2.75 -35.70
C ALA A 143 -26.96 -2.69 -35.78
N LEU A 144 -27.66 -3.31 -34.82
CA LEU A 144 -29.09 -3.06 -34.62
C LEU A 144 -29.26 -1.79 -33.79
N ARG A 145 -29.76 -0.70 -34.39
CA ARG A 145 -30.12 0.53 -33.66
C ARG A 145 -31.50 0.38 -33.03
N LEU A 146 -31.55 0.27 -31.70
CA LEU A 146 -32.78 0.20 -30.91
C LEU A 146 -33.39 1.58 -30.62
N ASP A 147 -33.49 2.42 -31.64
CA ASP A 147 -34.04 3.76 -31.47
C ASP A 147 -35.57 3.73 -31.27
N ASP A 148 -36.23 2.65 -31.72
CA ASP A 148 -37.66 2.42 -31.53
C ASP A 148 -37.98 1.91 -30.10
N LYS A 149 -38.88 2.63 -29.42
CA LYS A 149 -39.35 2.31 -28.06
C LYS A 149 -40.14 1.00 -28.01
N ALA A 150 -40.88 0.64 -29.07
CA ALA A 150 -41.63 -0.61 -29.15
C ALA A 150 -40.70 -1.81 -29.24
N VAL A 151 -39.67 -1.73 -30.10
CA VAL A 151 -38.65 -2.76 -30.29
C VAL A 151 -37.84 -2.99 -29.00
N ARG A 152 -37.49 -1.92 -28.27
CA ARG A 152 -36.87 -2.03 -26.93
C ARG A 152 -37.75 -2.75 -25.92
N LYS A 153 -39.05 -2.43 -25.89
CA LYS A 153 -40.00 -3.06 -24.97
C LYS A 153 -40.15 -4.55 -25.27
N GLU A 154 -40.17 -4.94 -26.54
CA GLU A 154 -40.20 -6.33 -26.97
C GLU A 154 -38.91 -7.08 -26.59
N ALA A 155 -37.74 -6.47 -26.82
CA ALA A 155 -36.44 -7.04 -26.44
C ALA A 155 -36.32 -7.28 -24.93
N VAL A 156 -36.72 -6.29 -24.10
CA VAL A 156 -36.73 -6.41 -22.64
C VAL A 156 -37.72 -7.50 -22.19
N SER A 157 -38.88 -7.61 -22.84
CA SER A 157 -39.84 -8.67 -22.52
C SER A 157 -39.27 -10.05 -22.81
N ALA A 158 -38.65 -10.24 -23.98
CA ALA A 158 -38.06 -11.52 -24.35
C ALA A 158 -36.89 -11.92 -23.43
N ILE A 159 -36.03 -10.98 -23.04
CA ILE A 159 -34.95 -11.24 -22.07
C ILE A 159 -35.51 -11.62 -20.70
N ARG A 160 -36.61 -10.99 -20.27
CA ARG A 160 -37.28 -11.34 -19.01
C ARG A 160 -37.83 -12.76 -19.05
N ASP A 161 -38.41 -13.17 -20.17
CA ASP A 161 -38.91 -14.54 -20.36
C ASP A 161 -37.74 -15.55 -20.32
N LEU A 162 -36.60 -15.24 -20.96
CA LEU A 162 -35.38 -16.06 -20.91
C LEU A 162 -34.81 -16.17 -19.48
N ILE A 163 -34.81 -15.08 -18.71
CA ILE A 163 -34.42 -15.11 -17.30
C ILE A 163 -35.35 -16.05 -16.50
N GLY A 164 -36.66 -16.02 -16.78
CA GLY A 164 -37.63 -16.95 -16.19
C GLY A 164 -37.30 -18.40 -16.50
N GLN A 165 -37.14 -18.74 -17.78
CA GLN A 165 -36.81 -20.10 -18.21
C GLN A 165 -35.48 -20.60 -17.63
N THR A 166 -34.46 -19.74 -17.58
CA THR A 166 -33.14 -20.10 -17.02
C THR A 166 -33.23 -20.35 -15.50
N LYS A 167 -34.04 -19.57 -14.78
CA LYS A 167 -34.31 -19.80 -13.34
C LYS A 167 -35.03 -21.13 -13.11
N ASP A 168 -36.01 -21.46 -13.94
CA ASP A 168 -36.72 -22.73 -13.85
C ASP A 168 -35.81 -23.93 -14.16
N ALA A 169 -34.92 -23.80 -15.16
CA ALA A 169 -33.92 -24.81 -15.46
C ALA A 169 -32.93 -25.00 -14.30
N ARG A 170 -32.42 -23.90 -13.73
CA ARG A 170 -31.55 -23.93 -12.55
C ARG A 170 -32.21 -24.65 -11.37
N GLU A 171 -33.49 -24.40 -11.12
CA GLU A 171 -34.21 -25.04 -10.01
C GLU A 171 -34.41 -26.54 -10.24
N LYS A 172 -34.65 -26.97 -11.49
CA LYS A 172 -34.66 -28.40 -11.84
C LYS A 172 -33.31 -29.07 -11.60
N SER A 173 -32.20 -28.42 -11.97
CA SER A 173 -30.85 -28.97 -11.76
C SER A 173 -30.49 -29.00 -10.27
N ARG A 174 -30.89 -27.97 -9.50
CA ARG A 174 -30.80 -27.95 -8.03
C ARG A 174 -31.58 -29.09 -7.39
N GLN A 175 -32.82 -29.33 -7.82
CA GLN A 175 -33.63 -30.45 -7.31
C GLN A 175 -33.01 -31.80 -7.65
N LYS A 176 -32.52 -31.99 -8.89
CA LYS A 176 -31.82 -33.20 -9.31
C LYS A 176 -30.59 -33.49 -8.43
N LEU A 177 -29.85 -32.45 -8.05
CA LEU A 177 -28.71 -32.56 -7.14
C LEU A 177 -29.15 -32.97 -5.71
N LEU A 178 -30.23 -32.37 -5.18
CA LEU A 178 -30.79 -32.77 -3.88
C LEU A 178 -31.28 -34.24 -3.89
N ASP A 179 -31.95 -34.66 -4.95
CA ASP A 179 -32.46 -36.04 -5.08
C ASP A 179 -31.31 -37.06 -5.09
N ARG A 180 -30.16 -36.72 -5.70
CA ARG A 180 -28.94 -37.54 -5.70
C ARG A 180 -28.29 -37.63 -4.31
N ILE A 181 -28.22 -36.51 -3.59
CA ILE A 181 -27.73 -36.49 -2.20
C ILE A 181 -28.65 -37.34 -1.32
N ASP A 182 -29.96 -37.23 -1.53
CA ASP A 182 -30.96 -38.01 -0.81
C ASP A 182 -30.82 -39.51 -1.07
N ALA A 183 -30.54 -39.92 -2.30
CA ALA A 183 -30.24 -41.32 -2.64
C ALA A 183 -28.97 -41.82 -1.95
N THR A 184 -27.93 -40.99 -1.88
CA THR A 184 -26.66 -41.31 -1.21
C THR A 184 -26.84 -41.46 0.30
N LEU A 185 -27.57 -40.53 0.91
CA LEU A 185 -27.95 -40.57 2.33
C LEU A 185 -28.74 -41.84 2.66
N MET A 186 -29.73 -42.18 1.83
CA MET A 186 -30.53 -43.40 2.03
C MET A 186 -29.68 -44.66 1.91
N THR A 187 -28.80 -44.74 0.91
CA THR A 187 -27.85 -45.85 0.75
C THR A 187 -26.93 -45.98 1.97
N THR A 188 -26.47 -44.86 2.53
CA THR A 188 -25.64 -44.84 3.75
C THR A 188 -26.42 -45.31 4.97
N ILE A 189 -27.66 -44.83 5.14
CA ILE A 189 -28.55 -45.24 6.23
C ILE A 189 -28.85 -46.74 6.15
N ASP A 190 -29.19 -47.25 4.96
CA ASP A 190 -29.47 -48.67 4.72
C ASP A 190 -28.21 -49.52 4.94
N GLY A 191 -27.04 -49.00 4.57
CA GLY A 191 -25.73 -49.61 4.84
C GLY A 191 -25.42 -49.69 6.34
N ILE A 192 -25.75 -48.67 7.12
CA ILE A 192 -25.60 -48.70 8.58
C ILE A 192 -26.61 -49.67 9.19
N GLU A 193 -27.87 -49.70 8.74
CA GLU A 193 -28.93 -50.56 9.28
C GLU A 193 -28.72 -52.05 9.00
N SER A 194 -28.13 -52.40 7.84
CA SER A 194 -27.89 -53.78 7.42
C SER A 194 -26.66 -54.44 8.04
N ARG A 195 -25.80 -53.67 8.74
CA ARG A 195 -24.61 -54.20 9.41
C ARG A 195 -24.98 -54.95 10.69
N ASP A 196 -24.45 -56.16 10.83
CA ASP A 196 -24.57 -56.96 12.05
C ASP A 196 -23.63 -56.39 13.13
N ILE A 197 -24.21 -55.91 14.23
CA ILE A 197 -23.48 -55.33 15.36
C ILE A 197 -23.89 -56.03 16.65
N ASP A 198 -23.04 -55.95 17.67
CA ASP A 198 -23.29 -56.55 18.98
C ASP A 198 -24.66 -56.14 19.58
N ASP A 199 -25.31 -57.07 20.28
CA ASP A 199 -26.66 -56.93 20.81
C ASP A 199 -26.79 -55.72 21.75
N GLY A 200 -25.70 -55.36 22.47
CA GLY A 200 -25.64 -54.17 23.31
C GLY A 200 -25.70 -52.83 22.56
N LYS A 201 -25.40 -52.82 21.25
CA LYS A 201 -25.36 -51.61 20.41
C LYS A 201 -26.49 -51.52 19.38
N LYS A 202 -27.24 -52.61 19.15
CA LYS A 202 -28.40 -52.65 18.23
C LYS A 202 -29.42 -51.54 18.50
N ASP A 203 -29.66 -51.21 19.77
CA ASP A 203 -30.58 -50.12 20.13
C ASP A 203 -30.05 -48.72 19.78
N ALA A 204 -28.73 -48.50 19.88
CA ALA A 204 -28.09 -47.24 19.51
C ALA A 204 -28.09 -47.04 17.99
N GLN A 205 -27.77 -48.09 17.23
CA GLN A 205 -27.85 -48.10 15.76
C GLN A 205 -29.29 -47.86 15.28
N LYS A 206 -30.30 -48.55 15.85
CA LYS A 206 -31.71 -48.31 15.53
C LYS A 206 -32.14 -46.87 15.82
N LYS A 207 -31.68 -46.29 16.95
CA LYS A 207 -31.95 -44.89 17.28
C LYS A 207 -31.29 -43.93 16.30
N LEU A 208 -30.03 -44.17 15.93
CA LEU A 208 -29.28 -43.38 14.96
C LEU A 208 -29.98 -43.38 13.58
N VAL A 209 -30.26 -44.57 13.05
CA VAL A 209 -30.97 -44.78 11.77
C VAL A 209 -32.33 -44.10 11.80
N LYS A 210 -33.12 -44.32 12.86
CA LYS A 210 -34.44 -43.71 13.00
C LYS A 210 -34.37 -42.18 13.07
N SER A 211 -33.39 -41.63 13.79
CA SER A 211 -33.18 -40.18 13.89
C SER A 211 -32.82 -39.59 12.53
N ALA A 212 -31.85 -40.17 11.83
CA ALA A 212 -31.41 -39.70 10.52
C ALA A 212 -32.52 -39.77 9.46
N ARG A 213 -33.29 -40.86 9.39
CA ARG A 213 -34.46 -40.96 8.49
C ARG A 213 -35.50 -39.89 8.80
N LYS A 214 -35.78 -39.65 10.08
CA LYS A 214 -36.73 -38.62 10.52
C LYS A 214 -36.27 -37.22 10.08
N THR A 215 -35.03 -36.85 10.38
CA THR A 215 -34.47 -35.55 9.99
C THR A 215 -34.42 -35.39 8.48
N LEU A 216 -34.11 -36.45 7.72
CA LEU A 216 -34.13 -36.41 6.26
C LEU A 216 -35.52 -36.14 5.70
N VAL A 217 -36.57 -36.76 6.27
CA VAL A 217 -37.97 -36.49 5.91
C VAL A 217 -38.36 -35.04 6.23
N GLU A 218 -37.97 -34.53 7.40
CA GLU A 218 -38.22 -33.15 7.80
C GLU A 218 -37.53 -32.14 6.86
N VAL A 219 -36.29 -32.43 6.45
CA VAL A 219 -35.54 -31.59 5.51
C VAL A 219 -36.16 -31.63 4.10
N LYS A 220 -36.57 -32.80 3.62
CA LYS A 220 -37.30 -32.96 2.34
C LYS A 220 -38.63 -32.23 2.30
N ALA A 221 -39.35 -32.19 3.42
CA ALA A 221 -40.63 -31.48 3.53
C ALA A 221 -40.46 -29.96 3.73
N SER A 222 -39.24 -29.47 3.93
CA SER A 222 -38.99 -28.06 4.23
C SER A 222 -39.04 -27.19 2.97
N SER A 223 -39.69 -26.04 3.06
CA SER A 223 -39.69 -25.01 2.01
C SER A 223 -38.48 -24.08 2.10
N LYS A 224 -37.37 -24.55 2.70
CA LYS A 224 -36.17 -23.74 2.94
C LYS A 224 -35.44 -23.45 1.60
N PRO A 225 -34.62 -22.39 1.53
CA PRO A 225 -33.74 -22.16 0.38
C PRO A 225 -32.86 -23.38 0.08
N PHE A 226 -32.52 -23.59 -1.19
CA PHE A 226 -31.70 -24.71 -1.68
C PHE A 226 -30.41 -24.88 -0.85
N GLU A 227 -29.71 -23.79 -0.57
CA GLU A 227 -28.43 -23.80 0.15
C GLU A 227 -28.60 -24.33 1.59
N THR A 228 -29.72 -24.00 2.23
CA THR A 228 -30.05 -24.50 3.58
C THR A 228 -30.49 -25.96 3.54
N GLN A 229 -31.33 -26.31 2.58
CA GLN A 229 -31.77 -27.69 2.34
C GLN A 229 -30.60 -28.64 2.04
N TYR A 230 -29.62 -28.15 1.28
CA TYR A 230 -28.39 -28.83 0.97
C TYR A 230 -27.51 -28.99 2.23
N ASN A 231 -27.26 -27.90 2.97
CA ASN A 231 -26.42 -27.94 4.18
C ASN A 231 -26.99 -28.83 5.28
N ASP A 232 -28.32 -28.85 5.44
CA ASP A 232 -28.97 -29.72 6.41
C ASP A 232 -28.77 -31.21 6.06
N ARG A 233 -28.75 -31.57 4.76
CA ARG A 233 -28.43 -32.94 4.30
C ARG A 233 -26.98 -33.34 4.56
N ILE A 234 -26.03 -32.42 4.36
CA ILE A 234 -24.62 -32.66 4.70
C ILE A 234 -24.42 -32.89 6.18
N LYS A 235 -25.10 -32.11 7.04
CA LYS A 235 -25.05 -32.35 8.49
C LYS A 235 -25.60 -33.71 8.90
N ILE A 236 -26.66 -34.18 8.25
CA ILE A 236 -27.18 -35.55 8.49
C ILE A 236 -26.11 -36.58 8.13
N LEU A 237 -25.41 -36.37 7.00
CA LEU A 237 -24.36 -37.26 6.52
C LEU A 237 -23.13 -37.29 7.47
N GLU A 238 -22.66 -36.12 7.91
CA GLU A 238 -21.59 -35.98 8.90
C GLU A 238 -21.95 -36.58 10.27
N TYR A 239 -23.20 -36.36 10.70
CA TYR A 239 -23.74 -36.93 11.92
C TYR A 239 -23.74 -38.46 11.86
N LEU A 240 -24.25 -39.04 10.76
CA LEU A 240 -24.24 -40.47 10.50
C LEU A 240 -22.83 -41.03 10.55
N LYS A 241 -21.85 -40.39 9.92
CA LYS A 241 -20.45 -40.83 9.92
C LYS A 241 -19.78 -40.77 11.28
N THR A 242 -19.94 -39.66 12.00
CA THR A 242 -19.32 -39.48 13.32
C THR A 242 -19.84 -40.56 14.28
N HIS A 243 -21.13 -40.86 14.20
CA HIS A 243 -21.75 -41.86 15.07
C HIS A 243 -21.54 -43.29 14.58
N ASP A 244 -21.42 -43.53 13.27
CA ASP A 244 -20.98 -44.82 12.71
C ASP A 244 -19.53 -45.11 13.14
N ALA A 245 -18.64 -44.11 13.06
CA ALA A 245 -17.28 -44.20 13.59
C ALA A 245 -17.27 -44.43 15.10
N MET A 246 -18.16 -43.83 15.91
CA MET A 246 -18.26 -44.13 17.35
C MET A 246 -18.86 -45.52 17.64
N LEU A 247 -19.70 -46.05 16.75
CA LEU A 247 -20.16 -47.43 16.84
C LEU A 247 -19.01 -48.42 16.56
N TRP A 248 -18.04 -48.01 15.73
CA TRP A 248 -16.91 -48.83 15.22
C TRP A 248 -15.55 -48.63 15.92
N GLU A 249 -15.20 -47.42 16.37
CA GLU A 249 -14.04 -47.11 17.21
C GLU A 249 -14.34 -47.62 18.61
N SER A 250 -14.19 -48.92 18.72
CA SER A 250 -14.51 -49.64 19.91
C SER A 250 -13.54 -49.23 21.03
N GLU A 251 -14.10 -49.03 22.22
CA GLU A 251 -13.38 -49.30 23.46
C GLU A 251 -12.74 -50.70 23.46
N GLN A 252 -13.05 -51.58 22.51
CA GLN A 252 -12.36 -52.85 22.29
C GLN A 252 -10.96 -52.64 21.70
N ASP A 253 -10.67 -51.69 20.81
CA ASP A 253 -9.29 -51.43 20.37
C ASP A 253 -8.47 -50.76 21.48
N LYS A 254 -9.12 -49.92 22.30
CA LYS A 254 -8.50 -49.32 23.49
C LYS A 254 -8.35 -50.31 24.66
N ALA A 255 -9.33 -51.19 24.88
CA ALA A 255 -9.32 -52.18 25.95
C ALA A 255 -8.53 -53.44 25.58
N THR A 256 -8.43 -53.80 24.29
CA THR A 256 -7.52 -54.86 23.83
C THR A 256 -6.08 -54.35 23.84
N PHE A 257 -5.83 -53.08 23.49
CA PHE A 257 -4.51 -52.45 23.66
C PHE A 257 -4.12 -52.23 25.13
N GLU A 258 -5.06 -51.84 26.01
CA GLU A 258 -4.81 -51.74 27.46
C GLU A 258 -4.72 -53.11 28.15
N ALA A 259 -5.45 -54.15 27.69
CA ALA A 259 -5.34 -55.52 28.19
C ALA A 259 -4.07 -56.24 27.68
N ASP A 260 -3.61 -55.93 26.45
CA ASP A 260 -2.35 -56.45 25.92
C ASP A 260 -1.12 -55.74 26.51
N LYS A 261 -1.30 -54.55 27.10
CA LYS A 261 -0.24 -53.78 27.79
C LYS A 261 0.43 -54.57 28.93
N GLU A 262 -0.32 -55.45 29.60
CA GLU A 262 0.18 -56.35 30.65
C GLU A 262 0.77 -57.66 30.09
N SER A 263 0.58 -57.96 28.80
CA SER A 263 1.03 -59.20 28.12
C SER A 263 2.14 -59.00 27.09
N LEU A 264 2.59 -57.75 26.85
CA LEU A 264 3.67 -57.41 25.92
C LEU A 264 4.97 -58.11 26.30
N THR A 265 5.37 -59.09 25.49
CA THR A 265 6.64 -59.81 25.61
C THR A 265 7.57 -59.47 24.44
N PRO A 266 8.90 -59.41 24.66
CA PRO A 266 9.88 -59.32 23.58
C PRO A 266 9.66 -60.35 22.47
N GLU A 267 9.31 -61.58 22.82
CA GLU A 267 9.04 -62.68 21.89
C GLU A 267 7.81 -62.41 21.01
N GLY A 268 6.72 -61.91 21.61
CA GLY A 268 5.49 -61.56 20.89
C GLY A 268 5.70 -60.43 19.89
N LEU A 269 6.45 -59.39 20.28
CA LEU A 269 6.78 -58.28 19.38
C LEU A 269 7.72 -58.70 18.25
N ARG A 270 8.70 -59.58 18.50
CA ARG A 270 9.55 -60.16 17.44
C ARG A 270 8.77 -61.02 16.46
N ALA A 271 7.79 -61.79 16.94
CA ALA A 271 6.89 -62.54 16.07
C ALA A 271 6.06 -61.60 15.18
N LYS A 272 5.56 -60.50 15.75
CA LYS A 272 4.85 -59.45 15.00
C LYS A 272 5.75 -58.75 13.98
N ILE A 273 7.00 -58.43 14.31
CA ILE A 273 7.99 -57.90 13.36
C ILE A 273 8.18 -58.86 12.18
N LYS A 274 8.31 -60.16 12.46
CA LYS A 274 8.49 -61.19 11.42
C LYS A 274 7.28 -61.26 10.48
N ASP A 275 6.07 -61.24 11.03
CA ASP A 275 4.83 -61.20 10.24
C ASP A 275 4.73 -59.94 9.38
N LEU A 276 4.95 -58.77 9.99
CA LEU A 276 4.89 -57.49 9.27
C LEU A 276 5.98 -57.36 8.21
N ARG A 277 7.17 -57.94 8.39
CA ARG A 277 8.19 -58.02 7.35
C ARG A 277 7.75 -58.90 6.17
N ALA A 278 7.09 -60.03 6.45
CA ALA A 278 6.54 -60.90 5.40
C ALA A 278 5.41 -60.20 4.63
N ARG A 279 4.52 -59.49 5.34
CA ARG A 279 3.46 -58.68 4.73
C ARG A 279 4.00 -57.50 3.95
N LYS A 280 5.02 -56.79 4.44
CA LYS A 280 5.72 -55.74 3.67
C LYS A 280 6.26 -56.32 2.36
N ALA A 281 6.94 -57.47 2.40
CA ALA A 281 7.49 -58.09 1.20
C ALA A 281 6.42 -58.45 0.15
N ALA A 282 5.23 -58.86 0.60
CA ALA A 282 4.13 -59.24 -0.28
C ALA A 282 3.26 -58.06 -0.74
N GLU A 283 2.92 -57.15 0.16
CA GLU A 283 1.91 -56.10 0.00
C GLU A 283 2.50 -54.73 -0.31
N VAL A 284 3.75 -54.45 0.08
CA VAL A 284 4.36 -53.11 0.02
C VAL A 284 5.50 -53.03 -0.99
N ASP A 285 6.46 -53.94 -0.93
CA ASP A 285 7.66 -53.91 -1.77
C ASP A 285 7.36 -53.87 -3.28
N PRO A 286 6.31 -54.55 -3.82
CA PRO A 286 5.92 -54.40 -5.22
C PRO A 286 5.50 -52.98 -5.60
N TYR A 287 4.84 -52.24 -4.69
CA TYR A 287 4.46 -50.84 -4.93
C TYR A 287 5.64 -49.91 -4.74
N LEU A 288 6.56 -50.17 -3.80
CA LEU A 288 7.79 -49.39 -3.67
C LEU A 288 8.66 -49.48 -4.94
N ALA A 289 8.76 -50.67 -5.54
CA ALA A 289 9.43 -50.85 -6.82
C ALA A 289 8.76 -50.05 -7.96
N GLN A 290 7.42 -50.02 -7.97
CA GLN A 290 6.65 -49.23 -8.94
C GLN A 290 6.78 -47.72 -8.71
N ILE A 291 6.74 -47.26 -7.46
CA ILE A 291 6.98 -45.85 -7.09
C ILE A 291 8.37 -45.44 -7.57
N LYS A 292 9.40 -46.24 -7.29
CA LYS A 292 10.75 -45.96 -7.76
C LYS A 292 10.81 -45.83 -9.28
N THR A 293 10.20 -46.77 -9.99
CA THR A 293 10.12 -46.74 -11.46
C THR A 293 9.39 -45.50 -11.98
N LYS A 294 8.27 -45.12 -11.35
CA LYS A 294 7.48 -43.94 -11.73
C LYS A 294 8.22 -42.64 -11.39
N ALA A 295 8.96 -42.60 -10.29
CA ALA A 295 9.80 -41.45 -9.92
C ALA A 295 10.93 -41.26 -10.94
N ASP A 296 11.55 -42.35 -11.40
CA ASP A 296 12.55 -42.31 -12.49
C ASP A 296 11.96 -41.78 -13.80
N GLN A 297 10.74 -42.19 -14.14
CA GLN A 297 10.02 -41.68 -15.32
C GLN A 297 9.71 -40.19 -15.19
N LEU A 298 9.27 -39.74 -14.02
CA LEU A 298 8.94 -38.34 -13.76
C LEU A 298 10.20 -37.46 -13.77
N GLU A 299 11.32 -37.90 -13.18
CA GLU A 299 12.57 -37.16 -13.26
C GLU A 299 13.07 -37.05 -14.71
N ALA A 300 13.02 -38.15 -15.47
CA ALA A 300 13.38 -38.11 -16.89
C ALA A 300 12.49 -37.14 -17.69
N LYS A 301 11.20 -37.03 -17.34
CA LYS A 301 10.27 -36.06 -17.93
C LYS A 301 10.63 -34.63 -17.55
N VAL A 302 11.00 -34.39 -16.29
CA VAL A 302 11.46 -33.09 -15.79
C VAL A 302 12.73 -32.64 -16.50
N ASP A 303 13.74 -33.51 -16.57
CA ASP A 303 15.02 -33.23 -17.23
C ASP A 303 14.91 -33.08 -18.74
N GLY A 304 14.04 -33.87 -19.37
CA GLY A 304 13.87 -33.86 -20.81
C GLY A 304 12.99 -32.72 -21.30
N LYS A 305 11.76 -32.62 -20.77
CA LYS A 305 10.73 -31.72 -21.31
C LYS A 305 10.69 -30.38 -20.59
N VAL A 306 10.66 -30.39 -19.26
CA VAL A 306 10.49 -29.16 -18.48
C VAL A 306 11.72 -28.27 -18.57
N ARG A 307 12.91 -28.86 -18.39
CA ARG A 307 14.18 -28.13 -18.51
C ARG A 307 14.34 -27.48 -19.88
N ARG A 308 14.03 -28.21 -20.95
CA ARG A 308 14.07 -27.68 -22.32
C ARG A 308 13.08 -26.53 -22.51
N ALA A 309 11.85 -26.66 -22.04
CA ALA A 309 10.86 -25.59 -22.11
C ALA A 309 11.33 -24.32 -21.39
N ILE A 310 11.94 -24.44 -20.21
CA ILE A 310 12.54 -23.31 -19.48
C ILE A 310 13.71 -22.68 -20.27
N GLU A 311 14.62 -23.51 -20.79
CA GLU A 311 15.78 -23.05 -21.55
C GLU A 311 15.38 -22.34 -22.86
N GLU A 312 14.33 -22.81 -23.53
CA GLU A 312 13.80 -22.22 -24.77
C GLU A 312 12.99 -20.95 -24.52
N THR A 313 12.06 -20.96 -23.55
CA THR A 313 11.20 -19.79 -23.24
C THR A 313 12.02 -18.63 -22.67
N PHE A 314 13.00 -18.90 -21.80
CA PHE A 314 13.78 -17.86 -21.11
C PHE A 314 15.21 -17.72 -21.65
N LYS A 315 15.44 -18.04 -22.94
CA LYS A 315 16.77 -17.98 -23.56
C LYS A 315 17.44 -16.59 -23.45
N ASP A 316 16.64 -15.53 -23.40
CA ASP A 316 17.08 -14.13 -23.36
C ASP A 316 16.97 -13.50 -21.95
N ASN A 317 16.59 -14.27 -20.92
CA ASN A 317 16.44 -13.78 -19.53
C ASN A 317 17.11 -14.72 -18.51
N ASP A 318 18.40 -14.47 -18.25
CA ASP A 318 19.23 -15.29 -17.36
C ASP A 318 18.72 -15.40 -15.92
N SER A 319 18.09 -14.34 -15.40
CA SER A 319 17.59 -14.31 -14.02
C SER A 319 16.40 -15.25 -13.85
N LEU A 320 15.39 -15.13 -14.71
CA LEU A 320 14.20 -16.00 -14.66
C LEU A 320 14.55 -17.44 -14.99
N ARG A 321 15.43 -17.66 -15.99
CA ARG A 321 15.96 -18.99 -16.30
C ARG A 321 16.62 -19.63 -15.07
N GLY A 322 17.47 -18.89 -14.36
CA GLY A 322 18.13 -19.36 -13.15
C GLY A 322 17.16 -19.67 -12.01
N GLU A 323 16.11 -18.88 -11.82
CA GLU A 323 15.09 -19.13 -10.80
C GLU A 323 14.29 -20.41 -11.10
N HIS A 324 13.84 -20.57 -12.34
CA HIS A 324 13.09 -21.76 -12.76
C HIS A 324 13.92 -23.04 -12.70
N LEU A 325 15.21 -22.99 -13.06
CA LEU A 325 16.11 -24.14 -12.91
C LEU A 325 16.31 -24.54 -11.44
N LYS A 326 16.45 -23.58 -10.51
CA LYS A 326 16.52 -23.90 -9.06
C LYS A 326 15.26 -24.56 -8.53
N ARG A 327 14.09 -24.26 -9.11
CA ARG A 327 12.83 -24.94 -8.73
C ARG A 327 12.79 -26.38 -9.23
N LEU A 328 13.41 -26.66 -10.39
CA LEU A 328 13.57 -28.05 -10.85
C LEU A 328 14.43 -28.89 -9.91
N ASP A 329 15.50 -28.31 -9.34
CA ASP A 329 16.34 -29.05 -8.39
C ASP A 329 15.53 -29.51 -7.16
N LYS A 330 14.61 -28.68 -6.65
CA LYS A 330 13.70 -29.07 -5.55
C LYS A 330 12.73 -30.18 -5.92
N VAL A 331 12.23 -30.18 -7.16
CA VAL A 331 11.38 -31.26 -7.69
C VAL A 331 12.15 -32.58 -7.71
N LYS A 332 13.43 -32.56 -8.08
CA LYS A 332 14.29 -33.74 -8.04
C LYS A 332 14.55 -34.24 -6.63
N GLU A 333 14.79 -33.34 -5.67
CA GLU A 333 14.93 -33.72 -4.26
C GLU A 333 13.68 -34.45 -3.74
N GLN A 334 12.49 -33.99 -4.13
CA GLN A 334 11.23 -34.65 -3.77
C GLN A 334 11.09 -36.04 -4.41
N LEU A 335 11.43 -36.18 -5.69
CA LEU A 335 11.42 -37.47 -6.40
C LEU A 335 12.42 -38.46 -5.79
N GLU A 336 13.59 -37.96 -5.37
CA GLU A 336 14.59 -38.75 -4.65
C GLU A 336 14.06 -39.24 -3.29
N GLY A 337 13.27 -38.42 -2.59
CA GLY A 337 12.55 -38.84 -1.39
C GLY A 337 11.60 -40.02 -1.63
N TRP A 338 10.91 -40.05 -2.77
CA TRP A 338 10.03 -41.16 -3.14
C TRP A 338 10.77 -42.44 -3.54
N ARG A 339 11.97 -42.32 -4.15
CA ARG A 339 12.82 -43.49 -4.44
C ARG A 339 13.31 -44.18 -3.18
N ASN A 340 13.54 -43.40 -2.13
CA ASN A 340 14.21 -43.83 -0.91
C ASN A 340 13.23 -44.00 0.26
N ILE A 341 11.95 -44.33 -0.02
CA ILE A 341 10.98 -44.67 1.03
C ILE A 341 11.47 -45.92 1.76
N ASN A 342 12.00 -45.71 2.96
CA ASN A 342 12.57 -46.73 3.83
C ASN A 342 11.89 -46.76 5.21
N PHE A 343 10.75 -46.07 5.37
CA PHE A 343 10.06 -45.91 6.66
C PHE A 343 9.82 -47.24 7.38
N PHE A 344 9.42 -48.30 6.66
CA PHE A 344 9.20 -49.61 7.28
C PHE A 344 10.51 -50.27 7.73
N ASP A 345 11.60 -50.10 6.99
CA ASP A 345 12.89 -50.66 7.35
C ASP A 345 13.47 -49.94 8.58
N ILE A 346 13.24 -48.62 8.69
CA ILE A 346 13.53 -47.83 9.90
C ILE A 346 12.63 -48.27 11.06
N ALA A 347 11.32 -48.43 10.83
CA ALA A 347 10.36 -48.78 11.87
C ALA A 347 10.60 -50.18 12.46
N PHE A 348 11.03 -51.15 11.64
CA PHE A 348 11.43 -52.47 12.13
C PHE A 348 12.81 -52.42 12.81
N GLY A 349 13.72 -51.57 12.34
CA GLY A 349 15.09 -51.49 12.83
C GLY A 349 15.99 -52.57 12.23
N THR A 350 17.29 -52.37 12.37
CA THR A 350 18.36 -53.29 11.94
C THR A 350 19.08 -53.94 13.12
N GLY A 351 18.72 -53.60 14.36
CA GLY A 351 19.38 -54.09 15.57
C GLY A 351 20.81 -53.55 15.74
N SER A 352 21.13 -52.42 15.11
CA SER A 352 22.49 -51.87 15.02
C SER A 352 22.69 -50.59 15.83
N VAL A 353 21.68 -50.14 16.58
CA VAL A 353 21.82 -48.96 17.45
C VAL A 353 22.53 -49.36 18.74
N ASP A 354 23.53 -48.58 19.14
CA ASP A 354 24.16 -48.75 20.45
C ASP A 354 23.14 -48.45 21.56
N LEU A 355 22.71 -49.47 22.28
CA LEU A 355 21.68 -49.35 23.32
C LEU A 355 22.08 -48.36 24.43
N ALA A 356 23.39 -48.20 24.69
CA ALA A 356 23.88 -47.23 25.67
C ALA A 356 23.62 -45.78 25.22
N SER A 357 23.53 -45.54 23.92
CA SER A 357 23.26 -44.22 23.34
C SER A 357 21.80 -43.79 23.45
N MET A 358 20.89 -44.72 23.78
CA MET A 358 19.44 -44.48 23.94
C MET A 358 19.04 -44.09 25.38
N ILE A 359 19.99 -44.13 26.32
CA ILE A 359 19.78 -43.80 27.73
C ILE A 359 20.53 -42.50 28.07
N GLY A 360 19.84 -41.57 28.72
CA GLY A 360 20.42 -40.35 29.26
C GLY A 360 21.36 -40.61 30.44
N SER A 361 22.17 -39.62 30.79
CA SER A 361 23.05 -39.70 31.97
C SER A 361 22.29 -39.87 33.29
N ASP A 362 20.99 -39.59 33.29
CA ASP A 362 20.06 -39.78 34.42
C ASP A 362 19.46 -41.20 34.49
N GLY A 363 19.87 -42.10 33.58
CA GLY A 363 19.38 -43.47 33.52
C GLY A 363 17.98 -43.60 32.92
N LYS A 364 17.41 -42.52 32.35
CA LYS A 364 16.11 -42.54 31.66
C LYS A 364 16.29 -42.67 30.15
N MET A 365 15.21 -43.07 29.48
CA MET A 365 15.15 -43.07 28.02
C MET A 365 15.29 -41.64 27.49
N LEU A 366 16.12 -41.44 26.48
CA LEU A 366 16.21 -40.15 25.80
C LEU A 366 14.89 -39.80 25.11
N SER A 367 14.57 -38.50 25.08
CA SER A 367 13.43 -38.01 24.31
C SER A 367 13.65 -38.19 22.81
N ASP A 368 12.56 -38.16 22.03
CA ASP A 368 12.63 -38.19 20.56
C ASP A 368 13.48 -37.04 20.00
N GLU A 369 13.49 -35.88 20.66
CA GLU A 369 14.29 -34.72 20.30
C GLU A 369 15.79 -34.95 20.56
N ASP A 370 16.12 -35.59 21.69
CA ASP A 370 17.50 -35.92 22.03
C ASP A 370 18.07 -36.99 21.09
N LEU A 371 17.27 -38.01 20.74
CA LEU A 371 17.66 -39.05 19.77
C LEU A 371 17.92 -38.44 18.39
N LYS A 372 17.05 -37.53 17.93
CA LYS A 372 17.25 -36.78 16.67
C LYS A 372 18.51 -35.92 16.70
N SER A 373 18.78 -35.22 17.80
CA SER A 373 19.99 -34.38 17.94
C SER A 373 21.29 -35.19 17.81
N LYS A 374 21.25 -36.47 18.17
CA LYS A 374 22.36 -37.41 18.08
C LYS A 374 22.37 -38.24 16.79
N ASN A 375 21.44 -37.96 15.87
CA ASN A 375 21.24 -38.71 14.63
C ASN A 375 21.01 -40.22 14.86
N ILE A 376 20.26 -40.55 15.91
CA ILE A 376 19.89 -41.92 16.28
C ILE A 376 18.42 -42.13 15.90
N SER A 377 18.14 -43.17 15.10
CA SER A 377 16.78 -43.56 14.70
C SER A 377 16.55 -45.03 15.05
N PRO A 378 16.16 -45.33 16.31
CA PRO A 378 15.96 -46.70 16.76
C PRO A 378 14.66 -47.25 16.21
N GLY A 379 14.70 -48.48 15.68
CA GLY A 379 13.52 -49.22 15.26
C GLY A 379 12.96 -50.09 16.38
N ALA A 380 11.84 -50.78 16.10
CA ALA A 380 11.19 -51.66 17.06
C ALA A 380 12.13 -52.76 17.61
N GLU A 381 13.03 -53.31 16.78
CA GLU A 381 14.04 -54.28 17.25
C GLU A 381 15.03 -53.69 18.25
N ASP A 382 15.44 -52.43 18.07
CA ASP A 382 16.37 -51.75 18.97
C ASP A 382 15.70 -51.46 20.33
N TRP A 383 14.42 -51.08 20.31
CA TRP A 383 13.62 -50.90 21.52
C TRP A 383 13.36 -52.22 22.27
N ILE A 384 13.11 -53.31 21.55
CA ILE A 384 13.00 -54.64 22.17
C ILE A 384 14.34 -55.03 22.80
N ALA A 385 15.47 -54.81 22.13
CA ALA A 385 16.79 -55.09 22.67
C ALA A 385 17.11 -54.24 23.91
N LEU A 386 16.70 -52.97 23.95
CA LEU A 386 16.81 -52.12 25.13
C LEU A 386 16.03 -52.67 26.33
N SER A 387 14.84 -53.22 26.09
CA SER A 387 14.01 -53.82 27.15
C SER A 387 14.66 -55.06 27.81
N GLU A 388 15.57 -55.73 27.10
CA GLU A 388 16.28 -56.93 27.57
C GLU A 388 17.66 -56.61 28.16
N ALA A 389 18.17 -55.39 28.00
CA ALA A 389 19.50 -55.03 28.43
C ALA A 389 19.69 -55.14 29.96
N HIS A 390 20.86 -55.65 30.35
CA HIS A 390 21.24 -55.75 31.76
C HIS A 390 21.49 -54.35 32.35
N GLY A 391 20.87 -54.06 33.50
CA GLY A 391 21.04 -52.78 34.21
C GLY A 391 20.02 -51.68 33.89
N VAL A 392 19.06 -51.93 32.99
CA VAL A 392 17.96 -51.01 32.67
C VAL A 392 16.81 -51.15 33.69
N SER A 393 16.24 -50.02 34.13
CA SER A 393 15.12 -50.00 35.10
C SER A 393 13.83 -50.56 34.51
N GLU A 394 12.93 -51.06 35.37
CA GLU A 394 11.67 -51.66 34.93
C GLU A 394 10.78 -50.68 34.15
N ASP A 395 10.80 -49.40 34.52
CA ASP A 395 10.06 -48.34 33.83
C ASP A 395 10.58 -48.13 32.40
N VAL A 396 11.91 -48.18 32.20
CA VAL A 396 12.51 -48.05 30.87
C VAL A 396 12.23 -49.29 30.04
N ARG A 397 12.22 -50.50 30.64
CA ARG A 397 11.83 -51.73 29.94
C ARG A 397 10.39 -51.68 29.44
N LYS A 398 9.45 -51.25 30.29
CA LYS A 398 8.02 -51.10 29.92
C LYS A 398 7.84 -50.04 28.84
N SER A 399 8.51 -48.90 28.99
CA SER A 399 8.45 -47.81 28.01
C SER A 399 8.99 -48.25 26.65
N ALA A 400 10.11 -48.97 26.62
CA ALA A 400 10.70 -49.48 25.39
C ALA A 400 9.79 -50.49 24.66
N LEU A 401 9.14 -51.41 25.40
CA LEU A 401 8.18 -52.35 24.81
C LEU A 401 6.92 -51.65 24.26
N LEU A 402 6.43 -50.61 24.94
CA LEU A 402 5.32 -49.80 24.45
C LEU A 402 5.68 -49.04 23.18
N THR A 403 6.84 -48.39 23.16
CA THR A 403 7.34 -47.69 21.97
C THR A 403 7.51 -48.66 20.79
N ALA A 404 8.06 -49.87 21.01
CA ALA A 404 8.14 -50.89 19.99
C ALA A 404 6.76 -51.32 19.46
N ALA A 405 5.78 -51.52 20.35
CA ALA A 405 4.41 -51.88 19.97
C ALA A 405 3.73 -50.78 19.13
N ASP A 406 3.89 -49.51 19.53
CA ASP A 406 3.36 -48.36 18.81
C ASP A 406 3.96 -48.24 17.40
N MET A 407 5.28 -48.41 17.28
CA MET A 407 5.97 -48.40 15.97
C MET A 407 5.44 -49.51 15.05
N LEU A 408 5.20 -50.71 15.57
CA LEU A 408 4.66 -51.82 14.78
C LEU A 408 3.20 -51.62 14.40
N MET A 409 2.39 -51.03 15.27
CA MET A 409 1.02 -50.65 14.94
C MET A 409 0.98 -49.58 13.83
N VAL A 410 1.86 -48.58 13.89
CA VAL A 410 1.97 -47.56 12.84
C VAL A 410 2.43 -48.18 11.53
N ALA A 411 3.44 -49.06 11.56
CA ALA A 411 3.88 -49.80 10.38
C ALA A 411 2.72 -50.62 9.77
N GLU A 412 1.97 -51.35 10.58
CA GLU A 412 0.81 -52.13 10.14
C GLU A 412 -0.28 -51.27 9.49
N LYS A 413 -0.67 -50.16 10.12
CA LYS A 413 -1.70 -49.25 9.60
C LYS A 413 -1.29 -48.51 8.32
N THR A 414 0.01 -48.40 8.05
CA THR A 414 0.54 -47.65 6.91
C THR A 414 0.88 -48.51 5.70
N MET A 415 0.69 -49.84 5.76
CA MET A 415 1.00 -50.77 4.65
C MET A 415 0.24 -50.46 3.35
N GLY A 416 -0.96 -49.87 3.41
CA GLY A 416 -1.72 -49.50 2.21
C GLY A 416 -1.22 -48.23 1.49
N ARG A 417 -0.45 -47.37 2.17
CA ARG A 417 -0.06 -46.04 1.67
C ARG A 417 0.77 -46.04 0.39
N PRO A 418 1.76 -46.94 0.19
CA PRO A 418 2.54 -46.98 -1.05
C PRO A 418 1.67 -47.16 -2.29
N LYS A 419 0.56 -47.91 -2.19
CA LYS A 419 -0.40 -48.04 -3.27
C LYS A 419 -1.13 -46.72 -3.53
N GLU A 420 -1.60 -46.03 -2.50
CA GLU A 420 -2.26 -44.71 -2.62
C GLU A 420 -1.35 -43.65 -3.24
N VAL A 421 -0.06 -43.62 -2.84
CA VAL A 421 0.93 -42.71 -3.41
C VAL A 421 1.10 -42.96 -4.90
N LEU A 422 1.16 -44.22 -5.32
CA LEU A 422 1.29 -44.59 -6.73
C LEU A 422 0.04 -44.23 -7.54
N ASP A 423 -1.14 -44.58 -7.02
CA ASP A 423 -2.42 -44.50 -7.75
C ASP A 423 -2.99 -43.08 -7.82
N MET A 424 -2.70 -42.23 -6.82
CA MET A 424 -3.25 -40.87 -6.75
C MET A 424 -2.15 -39.82 -6.84
N THR A 425 -1.21 -39.82 -5.89
CA THR A 425 -0.28 -38.71 -5.74
C THR A 425 0.68 -38.58 -6.92
N MET A 426 1.28 -39.68 -7.38
CA MET A 426 2.22 -39.64 -8.50
C MET A 426 1.52 -39.40 -9.85
N MET A 427 0.25 -39.79 -9.99
CA MET A 427 -0.55 -39.47 -11.18
C MET A 427 -0.87 -37.98 -11.26
N ASP A 428 -1.24 -37.36 -10.15
CA ASP A 428 -1.50 -35.92 -10.12
C ASP A 428 -0.22 -35.12 -10.30
N TYR A 429 0.90 -35.59 -9.74
CA TYR A 429 2.23 -34.99 -9.97
C TYR A 429 2.62 -35.00 -11.46
N ASP A 430 2.34 -36.08 -12.18
CA ASP A 430 2.58 -36.20 -13.63
C ASP A 430 1.80 -35.15 -14.44
N LYS A 431 0.53 -34.90 -14.05
CA LYS A 431 -0.35 -33.90 -14.66
C LYS A 431 0.10 -32.48 -14.33
N GLU A 432 0.58 -32.22 -13.12
CA GLU A 432 1.11 -30.91 -12.73
C GLU A 432 2.36 -30.54 -13.51
N ILE A 433 3.25 -31.51 -13.76
CA ILE A 433 4.40 -31.33 -14.64
C ILE A 433 3.96 -30.92 -16.06
N ASP A 434 2.94 -31.57 -16.62
CA ASP A 434 2.42 -31.20 -17.95
C ASP A 434 1.80 -29.80 -17.95
N ARG A 435 1.00 -29.47 -16.93
CA ARG A 435 0.41 -28.13 -16.78
C ARG A 435 1.48 -27.06 -16.67
N TYR A 436 2.55 -27.34 -15.94
CA TYR A 436 3.68 -26.42 -15.82
C TYR A 436 4.34 -26.19 -17.18
N ILE A 437 4.62 -27.23 -17.97
CA ILE A 437 5.14 -27.10 -19.34
C ILE A 437 4.22 -26.19 -20.17
N THR A 438 2.92 -26.49 -20.22
CA THR A 438 1.93 -25.71 -20.96
C THR A 438 1.96 -24.23 -20.58
N ASN A 439 2.00 -23.92 -19.28
CA ASN A 439 2.00 -22.54 -18.79
C ASN A 439 3.25 -21.75 -19.20
N ILE A 440 4.42 -22.39 -19.22
CA ILE A 440 5.67 -21.73 -19.62
C ILE A 440 5.74 -21.54 -21.14
N THR A 441 5.10 -22.43 -21.91
CA THR A 441 5.15 -22.39 -23.39
C THR A 441 4.06 -21.53 -24.03
N GLU A 442 2.87 -21.44 -23.42
CA GLU A 442 1.69 -20.80 -24.06
C GLU A 442 1.41 -19.37 -23.56
N VAL A 443 1.91 -18.99 -22.38
CA VAL A 443 1.64 -17.67 -21.79
C VAL A 443 2.92 -16.84 -21.82
N GLY A 444 3.05 -15.98 -22.85
CA GLY A 444 4.11 -14.98 -22.91
C GLY A 444 4.20 -14.17 -21.62
N GLU A 445 5.42 -13.95 -21.13
CA GLU A 445 5.80 -13.29 -19.88
C GLU A 445 4.77 -13.38 -18.73
N PRO A 446 4.89 -14.37 -17.83
CA PRO A 446 4.05 -14.44 -16.65
C PRO A 446 4.32 -13.26 -15.73
N GLN A 447 3.34 -12.36 -15.55
CA GLN A 447 3.40 -11.21 -14.63
C GLN A 447 3.29 -11.58 -13.13
N GLY A 448 3.48 -12.84 -12.74
CA GLY A 448 3.43 -13.26 -11.35
C GLY A 448 4.16 -14.57 -11.14
N GLY A 449 5.17 -14.56 -10.27
CA GLY A 449 5.82 -15.77 -9.80
C GLY A 449 4.83 -16.58 -8.96
N TYR A 450 4.27 -17.65 -9.52
CA TYR A 450 3.51 -18.61 -8.72
C TYR A 450 4.47 -19.38 -7.82
N THR A 451 4.24 -19.35 -6.51
CA THR A 451 4.90 -20.24 -5.55
C THR A 451 3.99 -21.45 -5.36
N ILE A 452 4.45 -22.63 -5.78
CA ILE A 452 3.74 -23.89 -5.49
C ILE A 452 4.11 -24.28 -4.06
N TYR A 453 3.10 -24.36 -3.18
CA TYR A 453 3.26 -24.87 -1.82
C TYR A 453 2.86 -26.35 -1.80
N PHE A 454 3.80 -27.22 -1.46
CA PHE A 454 3.52 -28.64 -1.23
C PHE A 454 3.08 -28.83 0.22
N LEU A 455 1.80 -29.14 0.44
CA LEU A 455 1.25 -29.46 1.76
C LEU A 455 1.22 -30.98 1.92
N SER A 456 1.82 -31.49 2.98
CA SER A 456 1.73 -32.89 3.37
C SER A 456 0.33 -33.19 3.93
N LEU A 457 -0.08 -34.47 3.96
CA LEU A 457 -1.31 -34.90 4.65
C LEU A 457 -1.32 -34.52 6.14
N TYR A 458 -0.14 -34.40 6.75
CA TYR A 458 0.01 -33.91 8.12
C TYR A 458 -0.35 -32.43 8.21
N ASP A 459 0.02 -31.62 7.22
CA ASP A 459 -0.37 -30.21 7.14
C ASP A 459 -1.88 -30.05 6.96
N PHE A 460 -2.54 -30.94 6.21
CA PHE A 460 -4.01 -30.96 6.12
C PHE A 460 -4.67 -31.34 7.44
N LYS A 461 -4.10 -32.30 8.19
CA LYS A 461 -4.58 -32.64 9.54
C LYS A 461 -4.43 -31.44 10.48
N HIS A 462 -3.27 -30.81 10.51
CA HIS A 462 -3.04 -29.60 11.32
C HIS A 462 -3.93 -28.44 10.88
N MET A 463 -4.18 -28.29 9.58
CA MET A 463 -5.14 -27.31 9.06
C MET A 463 -6.56 -27.62 9.57
N GLY A 464 -6.97 -28.90 9.57
CA GLY A 464 -8.22 -29.36 10.17
C GLY A 464 -8.30 -29.08 11.66
N GLU A 465 -7.26 -29.39 12.43
CA GLU A 465 -7.16 -29.08 13.86
C GLU A 465 -7.29 -27.58 14.11
N LYS A 466 -6.59 -26.74 13.33
CA LYS A 466 -6.67 -25.28 13.42
C LYS A 466 -8.04 -24.73 12.99
N LEU A 467 -8.70 -25.34 12.01
CA LEU A 467 -10.07 -25.01 11.61
C LEU A 467 -11.08 -25.39 12.69
N VAL A 468 -10.92 -26.54 13.34
CA VAL A 468 -11.76 -26.96 14.48
C VAL A 468 -11.53 -26.05 15.68
N GLU A 469 -10.28 -25.69 15.99
CA GLU A 469 -9.96 -24.69 17.02
C GLU A 469 -10.59 -23.33 16.71
N TRP A 470 -10.48 -22.87 15.46
CA TRP A 470 -11.13 -21.63 15.01
C TRP A 470 -12.66 -21.71 15.13
N ALA A 471 -13.29 -22.80 14.69
CA ALA A 471 -14.73 -22.99 14.77
C ALA A 471 -15.22 -23.08 16.22
N LYS A 472 -14.51 -23.81 17.10
CA LYS A 472 -14.78 -23.88 18.54
C LYS A 472 -14.66 -22.51 19.19
N ARG A 473 -13.61 -21.74 18.90
CA ARG A 473 -13.45 -20.37 19.40
C ARG A 473 -14.60 -19.47 18.95
N LYS A 474 -14.96 -19.47 17.66
CA LYS A 474 -16.10 -18.69 17.14
C LYS A 474 -17.43 -19.11 17.78
N TYR A 475 -17.63 -20.40 18.01
CA TYR A 475 -18.82 -20.91 18.70
C TYR A 475 -18.85 -20.44 20.17
N ASN A 476 -17.76 -20.59 20.92
CA ASN A 476 -17.65 -20.15 22.30
C ASN A 476 -17.89 -18.64 22.40
N ARG A 477 -17.23 -17.83 21.55
CA ARG A 477 -17.45 -16.38 21.46
C ARG A 477 -18.92 -16.01 21.24
N ARG A 478 -19.61 -16.69 20.31
CA ARG A 478 -21.05 -16.47 20.07
C ARG A 478 -21.89 -16.89 21.27
N SER A 479 -21.59 -18.05 21.86
CA SER A 479 -22.28 -18.57 23.03
C SER A 479 -22.13 -17.63 24.23
N ASP A 480 -20.91 -17.20 24.54
CA ASP A 480 -20.60 -16.33 25.67
C ASP A 480 -21.19 -14.93 25.48
N ASN A 481 -21.22 -14.40 24.25
CA ASN A 481 -21.89 -13.13 23.96
C ASN A 481 -23.42 -13.25 24.13
N LEU A 482 -24.04 -14.34 23.67
CA LEU A 482 -25.47 -14.59 23.86
C LEU A 482 -25.82 -14.79 25.34
N LEU A 483 -25.03 -15.60 26.05
CA LEU A 483 -25.16 -15.84 27.50
C LEU A 483 -24.96 -14.55 28.29
N GLY A 484 -23.96 -13.74 27.93
CA GLY A 484 -23.69 -12.45 28.55
C GLY A 484 -24.83 -11.46 28.35
N ARG A 485 -25.31 -11.27 27.11
CA ARG A 485 -26.45 -10.39 26.81
C ARG A 485 -27.73 -10.84 27.52
N PHE A 486 -28.01 -12.14 27.50
CA PHE A 486 -29.16 -12.71 28.17
C PHE A 486 -29.06 -12.57 29.69
N GLY A 487 -27.90 -12.88 30.26
CA GLY A 487 -27.63 -12.78 31.70
C GLY A 487 -27.73 -11.34 32.21
N VAL A 488 -27.15 -10.37 31.50
CA VAL A 488 -27.29 -8.94 31.82
C VAL A 488 -28.75 -8.51 31.76
N SER A 489 -29.46 -8.82 30.66
CA SER A 489 -30.86 -8.43 30.49
C SER A 489 -31.81 -9.09 31.49
N LEU A 490 -31.49 -10.30 31.97
CA LEU A 490 -32.32 -11.03 32.92
C LEU A 490 -32.09 -10.57 34.36
N LEU A 491 -30.87 -10.16 34.69
CA LEU A 491 -30.42 -9.95 36.08
C LEU A 491 -30.18 -8.47 36.43
N SER A 492 -30.12 -7.55 35.46
CA SER A 492 -29.84 -6.12 35.69
C SER A 492 -30.84 -5.41 36.61
N ASP A 493 -32.10 -5.83 36.56
CA ASP A 493 -33.23 -5.19 37.24
C ASP A 493 -33.54 -5.81 38.60
N LEU A 494 -32.84 -6.89 38.98
CA LEU A 494 -33.05 -7.60 40.23
C LEU A 494 -32.19 -6.98 41.36
N PRO A 495 -32.74 -6.74 42.57
CA PRO A 495 -31.97 -6.24 43.69
C PRO A 495 -31.10 -7.33 44.36
N GLY A 496 -30.01 -6.91 45.00
CA GLY A 496 -29.16 -7.79 45.84
C GLY A 496 -28.11 -8.58 45.04
N PRO A 497 -27.66 -9.77 45.52
CA PRO A 497 -26.56 -10.54 44.94
C PRO A 497 -26.80 -11.06 43.51
N LEU A 498 -28.03 -10.95 43.01
CA LEU A 498 -28.36 -11.24 41.61
C LEU A 498 -27.94 -10.10 40.66
N LYS A 499 -27.94 -8.85 41.14
CA LYS A 499 -27.38 -7.71 40.39
C LYS A 499 -25.88 -7.87 40.16
N THR A 500 -25.16 -8.37 41.17
CA THR A 500 -23.73 -8.67 41.05
C THR A 500 -23.45 -9.82 40.08
N ALA A 501 -24.39 -10.77 39.91
CA ALA A 501 -24.28 -11.80 38.90
C ALA A 501 -24.43 -11.24 37.46
N ALA A 502 -25.23 -10.19 37.26
CA ALA A 502 -25.29 -9.48 35.97
C ALA A 502 -23.90 -8.94 35.55
N ASN A 503 -23.11 -8.43 36.50
CA ASN A 503 -21.75 -7.97 36.25
C ASN A 503 -20.81 -9.11 35.84
N GLU A 504 -20.98 -10.32 36.36
CA GLU A 504 -20.18 -11.49 35.94
C GLU A 504 -20.52 -11.95 34.52
N PHE A 505 -21.79 -11.85 34.11
CA PHE A 505 -22.20 -12.12 32.73
C PHE A 505 -21.69 -11.05 31.74
N ASP A 506 -21.64 -9.79 32.17
CA ASP A 506 -21.03 -8.72 31.37
C ASP A 506 -19.51 -8.93 31.25
N ARG A 507 -18.85 -9.28 32.36
CA ARG A 507 -17.43 -9.66 32.38
C ARG A 507 -17.13 -10.86 31.47
N LEU A 508 -17.98 -11.88 31.45
CA LEU A 508 -17.82 -13.04 30.55
C LEU A 508 -17.85 -12.61 29.07
N LYS A 509 -18.79 -11.73 28.73
CA LYS A 509 -18.89 -11.15 27.38
C LYS A 509 -17.64 -10.35 27.03
N GLU A 510 -17.17 -9.48 27.92
CA GLU A 510 -15.94 -8.69 27.75
C GLU A 510 -14.70 -9.57 27.62
N GLN A 511 -14.57 -10.60 28.45
CA GLN A 511 -13.46 -11.57 28.41
C GLN A 511 -13.42 -12.28 27.04
N SER A 512 -14.57 -12.77 26.57
CA SER A 512 -14.65 -13.43 25.26
C SER A 512 -14.29 -12.50 24.10
N GLU A 513 -14.64 -11.21 24.19
CA GLU A 513 -14.24 -10.19 23.22
C GLU A 513 -12.72 -9.97 23.26
N LEU A 514 -12.16 -9.79 24.45
CA LEU A 514 -10.73 -9.57 24.65
C LEU A 514 -9.90 -10.74 24.09
N ASP A 515 -10.30 -11.98 24.36
CA ASP A 515 -9.61 -13.17 23.89
C ASP A 515 -9.61 -13.25 22.35
N GLU A 516 -10.74 -12.94 21.71
CA GLU A 516 -10.84 -12.91 20.25
C GLU A 516 -10.01 -11.77 19.64
N VAL A 517 -10.05 -10.58 20.24
CA VAL A 517 -9.23 -9.42 19.83
C VAL A 517 -7.74 -9.75 19.94
N ASN A 518 -7.31 -10.37 21.03
CA ASN A 518 -5.92 -10.78 21.24
C ASN A 518 -5.48 -11.81 20.20
N GLN A 519 -6.35 -12.76 19.84
CA GLN A 519 -6.04 -13.73 18.78
C GLN A 519 -5.79 -13.04 17.42
N TYR A 520 -6.59 -12.03 17.06
CA TYR A 520 -6.35 -11.24 15.86
C TYR A 520 -5.06 -10.40 15.98
N LYS A 521 -4.80 -9.79 17.14
CA LYS A 521 -3.54 -9.06 17.39
C LYS A 521 -2.33 -9.96 17.17
N GLU A 522 -2.34 -11.17 17.72
CA GLU A 522 -1.26 -12.16 17.55
C GLU A 522 -1.12 -12.57 16.08
N SER A 523 -2.24 -12.86 15.41
CA SER A 523 -2.26 -13.27 13.99
C SER A 523 -1.68 -12.20 13.06
N TYR A 524 -1.84 -10.93 13.42
CA TYR A 524 -1.40 -9.78 12.62
C TYR A 524 -0.13 -9.12 13.15
N SER A 525 0.46 -9.62 14.23
CA SER A 525 1.68 -9.07 14.84
C SER A 525 2.88 -9.03 13.89
N ASN A 526 2.94 -9.97 12.93
CA ASN A 526 3.99 -10.05 11.92
C ASN A 526 3.66 -9.32 10.61
N LYS A 527 2.47 -8.71 10.48
CA LYS A 527 2.09 -7.93 9.30
C LYS A 527 2.68 -6.53 9.37
N ASP A 528 3.01 -5.98 8.20
CA ASP A 528 3.40 -4.57 8.09
C ASP A 528 2.21 -3.64 8.40
N ALA A 529 2.48 -2.42 8.88
CA ALA A 529 1.45 -1.45 9.23
C ALA A 529 0.46 -1.20 8.08
N TRP A 530 0.95 -1.14 6.84
CA TRP A 530 0.09 -0.93 5.67
C TRP A 530 -0.85 -2.12 5.41
N GLN A 531 -0.39 -3.34 5.68
CA GLN A 531 -1.23 -4.54 5.57
C GLN A 531 -2.29 -4.56 6.66
N VAL A 532 -1.96 -4.11 7.88
CA VAL A 532 -2.94 -3.98 8.97
C VAL A 532 -4.00 -2.92 8.62
N ILE A 533 -3.60 -1.80 8.02
CA ILE A 533 -4.53 -0.77 7.52
C ILE A 533 -5.46 -1.35 6.45
N GLU A 534 -4.92 -2.11 5.49
CA GLU A 534 -5.72 -2.76 4.44
C GLU A 534 -6.74 -3.76 5.02
N VAL A 535 -6.34 -4.58 5.99
CA VAL A 535 -7.26 -5.51 6.68
C VAL A 535 -8.35 -4.73 7.42
N MET A 536 -7.97 -3.67 8.13
CA MET A 536 -8.92 -2.80 8.84
C MET A 536 -9.94 -2.15 7.89
N HIS A 537 -9.52 -1.70 6.70
CA HIS A 537 -10.39 -1.08 5.71
C HIS A 537 -11.42 -2.04 5.10
N ASN A 538 -11.16 -3.36 5.17
CA ASN A 538 -11.97 -4.36 4.49
C ASN A 538 -12.67 -5.35 5.43
N THR A 539 -12.30 -5.42 6.71
CA THR A 539 -12.91 -6.36 7.65
C THR A 539 -14.40 -6.07 7.87
N ARG A 540 -15.18 -7.14 8.03
CA ARG A 540 -16.58 -7.11 8.47
C ARG A 540 -16.76 -7.59 9.91
N ASN A 541 -15.67 -7.86 10.61
CA ASN A 541 -15.68 -8.29 12.00
C ASN A 541 -15.23 -7.14 12.91
N GLN A 542 -16.09 -6.77 13.86
CA GLN A 542 -15.83 -5.71 14.83
C GLN A 542 -14.61 -6.03 15.72
N ASP A 543 -14.44 -7.28 16.15
CA ASP A 543 -13.31 -7.69 17.01
C ASP A 543 -11.98 -7.59 16.24
N GLU A 544 -12.00 -7.90 14.94
CA GLU A 544 -10.84 -7.79 14.06
C GLU A 544 -10.47 -6.33 13.78
N MET A 545 -11.47 -5.46 13.57
CA MET A 545 -11.25 -4.02 13.45
C MET A 545 -10.64 -3.46 14.75
N LYS A 546 -11.16 -3.84 15.92
CA LYS A 546 -10.63 -3.43 17.23
C LYS A 546 -9.17 -3.86 17.40
N ALA A 547 -8.84 -5.09 17.01
CA ALA A 547 -7.47 -5.61 17.03
C ALA A 547 -6.53 -4.83 16.12
N CYS A 548 -6.97 -4.51 14.89
CA CYS A 548 -6.20 -3.67 13.97
C CYS A 548 -5.95 -2.27 14.53
N MET A 549 -6.96 -1.64 15.16
CA MET A 549 -6.80 -0.35 15.82
C MET A 549 -5.80 -0.41 16.97
N TYR A 550 -5.83 -1.45 17.81
CA TYR A 550 -4.80 -1.63 18.84
C TYR A 550 -3.40 -1.78 18.24
N LEU A 551 -3.23 -2.62 17.22
CA LEU A 551 -1.94 -2.79 16.56
C LEU A 551 -1.45 -1.48 15.94
N LEU A 552 -2.33 -0.74 15.28
CA LEU A 552 -1.97 0.56 14.71
C LEU A 552 -1.65 1.59 15.79
N ALA A 553 -2.36 1.61 16.92
CA ALA A 553 -2.02 2.46 18.07
C ALA A 553 -0.64 2.09 18.65
N ASP A 554 -0.38 0.78 18.81
CA ASP A 554 0.91 0.25 19.26
C ASP A 554 2.04 0.63 18.28
N LEU A 555 1.73 0.73 16.98
CA LEU A 555 2.63 1.21 15.92
C LEU A 555 2.69 2.75 15.79
N GLY A 556 1.81 3.50 16.45
CA GLY A 556 1.67 4.94 16.22
C GLY A 556 1.24 5.27 14.78
N ARG A 557 0.34 4.48 14.19
CA ARG A 557 -0.05 4.53 12.78
C ARG A 557 -1.54 4.79 12.54
N ILE A 558 -2.32 5.06 13.58
CA ILE A 558 -3.71 5.44 13.38
C ILE A 558 -3.76 6.82 12.74
N ARG A 559 -4.45 6.90 11.61
CA ARG A 559 -4.77 8.12 10.89
C ARG A 559 -6.25 8.45 11.06
N TRP A 560 -6.53 9.28 12.06
CA TRP A 560 -7.90 9.73 12.34
C TRP A 560 -8.50 10.60 11.22
N ASP A 561 -7.68 11.07 10.27
CA ASP A 561 -8.08 11.78 9.06
C ASP A 561 -8.43 10.85 7.87
N ASP A 562 -8.36 9.53 8.03
CA ASP A 562 -8.62 8.56 6.96
C ASP A 562 -10.15 8.30 6.75
N PRO A 563 -10.72 8.67 5.59
CA PRO A 563 -12.13 8.43 5.31
C PRO A 563 -12.52 6.95 5.28
N GLN A 564 -11.60 6.03 5.01
CA GLN A 564 -11.88 4.59 5.01
C GLN A 564 -12.07 4.07 6.44
N ILE A 565 -11.30 4.58 7.41
CA ILE A 565 -11.55 4.32 8.84
C ILE A 565 -12.95 4.80 9.21
N TRP A 566 -13.34 6.00 8.77
CA TRP A 566 -14.68 6.54 9.07
C TRP A 566 -15.79 5.69 8.47
N ARG A 567 -15.63 5.20 7.23
CA ARG A 567 -16.59 4.28 6.61
C ARG A 567 -16.76 3.01 7.43
N GLN A 568 -15.67 2.44 7.92
CA GLN A 568 -15.72 1.24 8.76
C GLN A 568 -16.36 1.51 10.12
N LEU A 569 -16.04 2.64 10.76
CA LEU A 569 -16.72 3.05 11.98
C LEU A 569 -18.23 3.28 11.74
N MET A 570 -18.62 3.90 10.62
CA MET A 570 -20.05 4.07 10.27
C MET A 570 -20.76 2.73 10.03
N TYR A 571 -20.07 1.78 9.41
CA TYR A 571 -20.59 0.44 9.17
C TYR A 571 -20.90 -0.29 10.48
N PHE A 572 -19.96 -0.34 11.42
CA PHE A 572 -20.16 -1.00 12.72
C PHE A 572 -21.03 -0.18 13.68
N GLY A 573 -20.98 1.15 13.60
CA GLY A 573 -21.85 2.05 14.36
C GLY A 573 -23.28 2.12 13.83
N HIS A 574 -23.61 1.36 12.77
CA HIS A 574 -24.93 1.34 12.13
C HIS A 574 -25.48 2.74 11.78
N GLY A 575 -24.58 3.65 11.38
CA GLY A 575 -24.94 5.03 11.03
C GLY A 575 -25.35 5.92 12.20
N ALA A 576 -25.12 5.53 13.45
CA ALA A 576 -25.43 6.33 14.64
C ALA A 576 -24.75 7.72 14.61
N ILE A 577 -23.54 7.78 14.03
CA ILE A 577 -22.79 9.01 13.76
C ILE A 577 -22.38 8.96 12.29
N GLN A 578 -22.54 10.09 11.59
CA GLN A 578 -22.20 10.21 10.17
C GLN A 578 -20.99 11.13 9.97
N PHE A 579 -20.08 10.68 9.11
CA PHE A 579 -18.96 11.45 8.58
C PHE A 579 -19.21 11.77 7.12
N ASP A 580 -18.88 12.98 6.70
CA ASP A 580 -18.83 13.36 5.30
C ASP A 580 -17.60 12.73 4.61
N THR A 581 -17.78 11.51 4.09
CA THR A 581 -16.70 10.79 3.38
C THR A 581 -16.56 11.20 1.91
N GLU A 582 -17.53 11.94 1.37
CA GLU A 582 -17.46 12.49 0.02
C GLU A 582 -16.65 13.78 0.01
N ASN A 583 -16.76 14.59 1.07
CA ASN A 583 -15.94 15.76 1.30
C ASN A 583 -15.24 15.72 2.66
N PRO A 584 -14.21 14.87 2.81
CA PRO A 584 -13.51 14.68 4.08
C PRO A 584 -12.83 15.96 4.59
N GLU A 585 -12.56 16.93 3.72
CA GLU A 585 -11.96 18.20 4.11
C GLU A 585 -12.85 19.02 5.04
N ASN A 586 -14.18 18.92 4.90
CA ASN A 586 -15.14 19.59 5.77
C ASN A 586 -15.06 19.07 7.20
N GLU A 587 -14.86 17.76 7.38
CA GLU A 587 -14.71 17.14 8.70
C GLU A 587 -13.38 17.53 9.33
N VAL A 588 -12.27 17.39 8.58
CA VAL A 588 -10.91 17.67 9.08
C VAL A 588 -10.70 19.16 9.40
N ARG A 589 -11.41 20.08 8.73
CA ARG A 589 -11.31 21.52 9.00
C ARG A 589 -11.73 21.87 10.45
N ASN A 590 -12.62 21.08 11.05
CA ASN A 590 -13.04 21.24 12.43
C ASN A 590 -12.59 20.04 13.27
N GLN A 591 -11.29 19.97 13.55
CA GLN A 591 -10.65 18.90 14.33
C GLN A 591 -11.39 18.61 15.65
N GLY A 592 -11.86 19.64 16.38
CA GLY A 592 -12.62 19.45 17.61
C GLY A 592 -13.94 18.69 17.41
N ARG A 593 -14.68 19.02 16.35
CA ARG A 593 -15.91 18.30 15.97
C ARG A 593 -15.62 16.90 15.46
N LEU A 594 -14.54 16.72 14.69
CA LEU A 594 -14.11 15.41 14.21
C LEU A 594 -13.79 14.49 15.39
N HIS A 595 -12.97 14.94 16.35
CA HIS A 595 -12.67 14.19 17.58
C HIS A 595 -13.92 13.84 18.38
N GLU A 596 -14.86 14.78 18.54
CA GLU A 596 -16.12 14.52 19.23
C GLU A 596 -16.94 13.42 18.52
N LYS A 597 -17.00 13.45 17.19
CA LYS A 597 -17.65 12.40 16.39
C LYS A 597 -16.95 11.05 16.53
N LEU A 598 -15.62 11.03 16.45
CA LEU A 598 -14.80 9.83 16.60
C LEU A 598 -15.00 9.21 17.99
N GLN A 599 -14.93 10.02 19.05
CA GLN A 599 -15.18 9.58 20.42
C GLN A 599 -16.59 9.00 20.58
N LYS A 600 -17.61 9.66 20.02
CA LYS A 600 -19.00 9.19 20.08
C LYS A 600 -19.19 7.89 19.33
N ILE A 601 -18.67 7.75 18.10
CA ILE A 601 -18.90 6.55 17.31
C ILE A 601 -18.15 5.35 17.89
N VAL A 602 -16.91 5.54 18.35
CA VAL A 602 -16.15 4.49 19.06
C VAL A 602 -16.87 4.11 20.36
N GLY A 603 -17.42 5.09 21.08
CA GLY A 603 -18.24 4.85 22.27
C GLY A 603 -19.54 4.08 22.03
N VAL A 604 -20.15 4.22 20.84
CA VAL A 604 -21.33 3.43 20.45
C VAL A 604 -20.95 1.99 20.09
N ILE A 605 -19.80 1.80 19.45
CA ILE A 605 -19.35 0.48 18.99
C ILE A 605 -18.80 -0.35 20.17
N TRP A 606 -17.96 0.25 21.01
CA TRP A 606 -17.32 -0.37 22.17
C TRP A 606 -17.60 0.43 23.44
N ASP A 607 -16.70 1.34 23.83
CA ASP A 607 -16.82 2.22 24.99
C ASP A 607 -16.12 3.57 24.75
N PHE A 608 -16.44 4.58 25.57
CA PHE A 608 -15.89 5.94 25.41
C PHE A 608 -14.40 6.03 25.76
N ASP A 609 -13.90 5.12 26.59
CA ASP A 609 -12.51 5.10 27.07
C ASP A 609 -11.56 4.48 26.02
N THR A 610 -12.07 3.63 25.13
CA THR A 610 -11.34 2.96 24.05
C THR A 610 -10.75 3.98 23.10
N PHE A 611 -11.52 5.02 22.73
CA PHE A 611 -11.02 6.09 21.88
C PHE A 611 -9.86 6.85 22.54
N GLN A 612 -10.02 7.24 23.81
CA GLN A 612 -9.00 7.97 24.55
C GLN A 612 -7.74 7.14 24.74
N THR A 613 -7.89 5.84 25.00
CA THR A 613 -6.79 4.87 25.11
C THR A 613 -6.05 4.79 23.78
N TRP A 614 -6.74 4.54 22.67
CA TRP A 614 -6.11 4.48 21.35
C TRP A 614 -5.43 5.78 20.95
N GLN A 615 -6.06 6.93 21.22
CA GLN A 615 -5.47 8.22 20.91
C GLN A 615 -4.19 8.45 21.72
N SER A 616 -4.23 8.28 23.04
CA SER A 616 -3.09 8.43 23.94
C SER A 616 -1.94 7.49 23.57
N THR A 617 -2.23 6.21 23.36
CA THR A 617 -1.25 5.20 22.96
C THR A 617 -0.65 5.53 21.60
N ASN A 618 -1.48 5.92 20.62
CA ASN A 618 -1.04 6.27 19.28
C ASN A 618 -0.12 7.50 19.30
N GLU A 619 -0.47 8.58 20.01
CA GLU A 619 0.35 9.79 20.11
C GLU A 619 1.69 9.54 20.80
N SER A 620 1.69 8.76 21.90
CA SER A 620 2.90 8.38 22.62
C SER A 620 3.84 7.54 21.75
N ASN A 621 3.29 6.51 21.10
CA ASN A 621 4.07 5.61 20.26
C ASN A 621 4.52 6.27 18.95
N TYR A 622 3.72 7.20 18.40
CA TYR A 622 4.10 7.97 17.22
C TYR A 622 5.45 8.64 17.41
N SER A 623 5.56 9.43 18.49
CA SER A 623 6.76 10.20 18.79
C SER A 623 7.95 9.31 19.10
N SER A 624 7.73 8.24 19.87
CA SER A 624 8.77 7.27 20.24
C SER A 624 9.33 6.52 19.03
N LYS A 625 8.46 5.98 18.16
CA LYS A 625 8.87 5.22 16.97
C LYS A 625 9.49 6.11 15.91
N MET A 626 8.99 7.32 15.72
CA MET A 626 9.65 8.32 14.88
C MET A 626 11.06 8.62 15.38
N GLU A 627 11.28 8.79 16.69
CA GLU A 627 12.60 9.08 17.25
C GLU A 627 13.57 7.90 17.11
N SER A 628 13.06 6.65 17.10
CA SER A 628 13.89 5.45 16.90
C SER A 628 14.63 5.41 15.55
N HIS A 629 14.20 6.21 14.56
CA HIS A 629 14.86 6.35 13.27
C HIS A 629 16.01 7.37 13.26
N LYS A 630 16.37 7.96 14.41
CA LYS A 630 17.47 8.93 14.50
C LYS A 630 18.80 8.34 14.03
N ASP A 631 19.15 7.13 14.46
CA ASP A 631 20.41 6.47 14.06
C ASP A 631 20.48 6.22 12.55
N PHE A 632 19.34 5.95 11.91
CA PHE A 632 19.26 5.85 10.46
C PHE A 632 19.54 7.21 9.80
N CYS A 633 18.98 8.30 10.35
CA CYS A 633 19.25 9.65 9.86
C CYS A 633 20.72 10.02 10.05
N ASP A 634 21.31 9.77 11.22
CA ASP A 634 22.73 10.06 11.52
C ASP A 634 23.65 9.37 10.49
N LYS A 635 23.45 8.06 10.23
CA LYS A 635 24.23 7.32 9.23
C LYS A 635 24.09 7.87 7.82
N ASN A 636 22.89 8.31 7.44
CA ASN A 636 22.64 8.87 6.12
C ASN A 636 22.96 10.37 6.04
N ALA A 637 23.25 11.07 7.14
CA ALA A 637 23.62 12.48 7.14
C ALA A 637 25.13 12.72 6.94
N GLU A 638 25.96 11.72 7.26
CA GLU A 638 27.42 11.77 7.14
C GLU A 638 27.93 11.62 5.69
N SER A 639 27.08 11.12 4.79
CA SER A 639 27.36 11.09 3.35
C SER A 639 26.86 12.40 2.71
N GLU A 640 27.63 12.97 1.78
CA GLU A 640 27.28 14.28 1.19
C GLU A 640 26.09 14.13 0.21
N GLY A 641 24.99 14.89 0.44
CA GLY A 641 23.80 14.91 -0.43
C GLY A 641 22.80 13.75 -0.27
N THR A 642 22.95 12.89 0.73
CA THR A 642 22.21 11.61 0.82
C THR A 642 20.82 11.68 1.42
N LEU A 643 20.50 12.59 2.35
CA LEU A 643 19.15 12.63 2.95
C LEU A 643 18.07 13.02 1.94
N ASP A 644 18.32 14.04 1.11
CA ASP A 644 17.39 14.43 0.03
C ASP A 644 17.26 13.30 -1.00
N LEU A 645 18.35 12.57 -1.29
CA LEU A 645 18.31 11.40 -2.19
C LEU A 645 17.47 10.25 -1.61
N VAL A 646 17.60 9.96 -0.31
CA VAL A 646 16.80 8.91 0.35
C VAL A 646 15.32 9.31 0.39
N LEU A 647 15.02 10.59 0.68
CA LEU A 647 13.66 11.12 0.62
C LEU A 647 13.06 10.99 -0.79
N LYS A 648 13.84 11.30 -1.84
CA LYS A 648 13.45 11.08 -3.24
C LYS A 648 13.13 9.61 -3.52
N GLN A 649 14.03 8.70 -3.15
CA GLN A 649 13.87 7.26 -3.38
C GLN A 649 12.67 6.66 -2.64
N ASP A 650 12.43 7.11 -1.40
CA ASP A 650 11.27 6.73 -0.60
C ASP A 650 9.98 7.23 -1.27
N LEU A 651 9.95 8.49 -1.73
CA LEU A 651 8.79 9.05 -2.42
C LEU A 651 8.50 8.34 -3.74
N GLU A 652 9.53 8.10 -4.56
CA GLU A 652 9.43 7.35 -5.83
C GLU A 652 8.89 5.94 -5.60
N SER A 653 9.42 5.25 -4.60
CA SER A 653 9.01 3.88 -4.27
C SER A 653 7.57 3.83 -3.76
N PHE A 654 7.18 4.79 -2.91
CA PHE A 654 5.82 4.89 -2.41
C PHE A 654 4.81 5.14 -3.55
N LYS A 655 5.07 6.16 -4.39
CA LYS A 655 4.19 6.48 -5.53
C LYS A 655 4.09 5.32 -6.51
N ARG A 656 5.20 4.64 -6.80
CA ARG A 656 5.22 3.44 -7.66
C ARG A 656 4.37 2.32 -7.09
N ASP A 657 4.52 2.00 -5.81
CA ASP A 657 3.78 0.91 -5.17
C ASP A 657 2.28 1.19 -5.16
N ILE A 658 1.86 2.42 -4.78
CA ILE A 658 0.46 2.86 -4.82
C ILE A 658 -0.11 2.78 -6.25
N THR A 659 0.62 3.29 -7.25
CA THR A 659 0.17 3.28 -8.65
C THR A 659 0.02 1.85 -9.18
N ALA A 660 0.87 0.93 -8.72
CA ALA A 660 0.79 -0.49 -9.06
C ALA A 660 -0.27 -1.27 -8.24
N GLY A 661 -1.04 -0.60 -7.37
CA GLY A 661 -2.00 -1.25 -6.48
C GLY A 661 -1.35 -2.17 -5.44
N LYS A 662 -0.08 -1.94 -5.10
CA LYS A 662 0.69 -2.72 -4.14
C LYS A 662 0.69 -2.05 -2.77
N VAL A 663 0.77 -2.87 -1.73
CA VAL A 663 0.99 -2.40 -0.35
C VAL A 663 2.36 -1.69 -0.28
N PRO A 664 2.41 -0.40 0.10
CA PRO A 664 3.67 0.32 0.18
C PRO A 664 4.61 -0.29 1.22
N LYS A 665 5.92 -0.21 0.96
CA LYS A 665 6.96 -0.68 1.91
C LYS A 665 7.65 0.46 2.66
N ILE A 666 7.25 1.69 2.39
CA ILE A 666 7.89 2.87 2.96
C ILE A 666 7.26 3.15 4.32
N ASP A 667 8.12 3.46 5.29
CA ASP A 667 7.72 3.86 6.63
C ASP A 667 7.46 5.39 6.69
N PRO A 668 6.20 5.86 6.89
CA PRO A 668 5.91 7.28 7.10
C PRO A 668 6.65 8.00 8.24
N GLN A 669 6.87 7.34 9.38
CA GLN A 669 7.54 7.92 10.54
C GLN A 669 9.04 8.07 10.26
N ARG A 670 9.65 7.15 9.53
CA ARG A 670 11.02 7.30 9.03
C ARG A 670 11.12 8.49 8.07
N PHE A 671 10.19 8.58 7.13
CA PHE A 671 10.12 9.68 6.17
C PHE A 671 9.96 11.05 6.87
N GLU A 672 9.03 11.15 7.83
CA GLU A 672 8.85 12.35 8.66
C GLU A 672 10.09 12.66 9.50
N LYS A 673 10.71 11.65 10.14
CA LYS A 673 11.91 11.86 10.95
C LYS A 673 13.06 12.44 10.12
N MET A 674 13.23 12.01 8.87
CA MET A 674 14.23 12.60 7.97
C MET A 674 13.96 14.08 7.69
N ILE A 675 12.69 14.49 7.52
CA ILE A 675 12.33 15.91 7.38
C ILE A 675 12.63 16.68 8.67
N HIS A 676 12.26 16.14 9.84
CA HIS A 676 12.60 16.72 11.14
C HIS A 676 14.11 16.89 11.29
N TYR A 677 14.88 15.86 10.94
CA TYR A 677 16.32 15.83 11.05
C TYR A 677 16.97 16.84 10.10
N ASN A 678 16.50 16.93 8.86
CA ASN A 678 16.95 17.93 7.89
C ASN A 678 16.76 19.35 8.44
N ILE A 679 15.65 19.63 9.12
CA ILE A 679 15.40 20.94 9.73
C ILE A 679 16.26 21.16 10.99
N GLU A 680 16.32 20.17 11.88
CA GLU A 680 17.02 20.27 13.16
C GLU A 680 18.53 20.50 13.00
N PHE A 681 19.15 19.83 12.03
CA PHE A 681 20.59 19.86 11.81
C PHE A 681 21.03 20.65 10.57
N GLY A 682 20.09 21.36 9.92
CA GLY A 682 20.40 22.13 8.71
C GLY A 682 20.96 21.28 7.57
N LYS A 683 20.41 20.07 7.37
CA LYS A 683 20.82 19.14 6.29
C LYS A 683 19.83 19.19 5.14
N GLY A 684 20.31 18.86 3.93
CA GLY A 684 19.51 18.92 2.71
C GLY A 684 19.28 20.36 2.22
N SER A 685 18.64 20.50 1.08
CA SER A 685 18.28 21.80 0.51
C SER A 685 17.15 22.46 1.30
N PRO A 686 17.17 23.79 1.53
CA PRO A 686 16.07 24.49 2.19
C PRO A 686 14.74 24.27 1.46
N GLU A 687 14.71 24.28 0.14
CA GLU A 687 13.51 24.06 -0.68
C GLU A 687 13.05 22.60 -0.60
N GLY A 688 13.99 21.65 -0.60
CA GLY A 688 13.75 20.21 -0.47
C GLY A 688 12.94 19.86 0.78
N LYS A 689 13.23 20.50 1.92
CA LYS A 689 12.50 20.27 3.19
C LYS A 689 11.01 20.55 3.06
N LEU A 690 10.63 21.69 2.46
CA LEU A 690 9.23 22.03 2.23
C LEU A 690 8.64 21.15 1.11
N TYR A 691 9.41 20.87 0.06
CA TYR A 691 9.00 20.02 -1.04
C TYR A 691 8.58 18.62 -0.57
N TYR A 692 9.46 17.89 0.14
CA TYR A 692 9.17 16.53 0.59
C TYR A 692 8.03 16.48 1.61
N LEU A 693 7.85 17.53 2.41
CA LEU A 693 6.68 17.67 3.28
C LEU A 693 5.38 17.82 2.47
N ILE A 694 5.36 18.71 1.47
CA ILE A 694 4.22 18.90 0.57
C ILE A 694 3.89 17.60 -0.17
N GLN A 695 4.90 16.96 -0.77
CA GLN A 695 4.73 15.70 -1.49
C GLN A 695 4.22 14.58 -0.61
N GLY A 696 4.84 14.38 0.56
CA GLY A 696 4.45 13.34 1.51
C GLY A 696 2.98 13.47 1.91
N ILE A 697 2.51 14.70 2.15
CA ILE A 697 1.10 14.95 2.46
C ILE A 697 0.21 14.75 1.23
N ALA A 698 0.60 15.29 0.06
CA ALA A 698 -0.20 15.25 -1.15
C ALA A 698 -0.46 13.82 -1.65
N CYS A 699 0.54 12.94 -1.58
CA CYS A 699 0.42 11.53 -1.98
C CYS A 699 -0.16 10.63 -0.88
N GLY A 700 -0.39 11.16 0.33
CA GLY A 700 -0.94 10.41 1.46
C GLY A 700 0.08 9.56 2.22
N LEU A 701 1.39 9.71 1.97
CA LEU A 701 2.44 9.11 2.80
C LEU A 701 2.45 9.69 4.22
N LEU A 702 2.24 11.01 4.34
CA LEU A 702 2.12 11.73 5.60
C LEU A 702 0.67 12.17 5.83
N SER A 703 0.24 12.27 7.10
CA SER A 703 -1.07 12.85 7.42
C SER A 703 -1.05 14.37 7.26
N ARG A 704 -2.22 14.98 7.03
CA ARG A 704 -2.33 16.45 6.89
C ARG A 704 -1.80 17.19 8.13
N ASP A 705 -2.05 16.64 9.31
CA ASP A 705 -1.66 17.25 10.59
C ASP A 705 -0.13 17.33 10.75
N THR A 706 0.63 16.56 9.98
CA THR A 706 2.10 16.60 9.94
C THR A 706 2.60 18.00 9.63
N ALA A 707 1.99 18.71 8.67
CA ALA A 707 2.37 20.10 8.38
C ALA A 707 2.20 21.01 9.61
N SER A 708 1.11 20.84 10.36
CA SER A 708 0.87 21.64 11.58
C SER A 708 1.85 21.29 12.69
N ARG A 709 2.15 20.00 12.91
CA ARG A 709 3.12 19.56 13.93
C ARG A 709 4.52 20.08 13.65
N ILE A 710 5.00 19.93 12.41
CA ILE A 710 6.33 20.40 12.01
C ILE A 710 6.37 21.93 12.06
N ASN A 711 5.30 22.62 11.62
CA ASN A 711 5.20 24.08 11.75
C ASN A 711 5.33 24.50 13.22
N SER A 712 4.50 23.97 14.13
CA SER A 712 4.56 24.33 15.55
C SER A 712 5.93 24.07 16.20
N LYS A 713 6.62 22.97 15.83
CA LYS A 713 7.92 22.62 16.40
C LYS A 713 9.06 23.47 15.84
N TRP A 714 9.06 23.74 14.53
CA TRP A 714 10.22 24.27 13.82
C TRP A 714 10.04 25.65 13.19
N ILE A 715 8.92 26.34 13.40
CA ILE A 715 8.65 27.67 12.82
C ILE A 715 9.76 28.72 13.03
N ASN A 716 10.53 28.63 14.13
CA ASN A 716 11.62 29.58 14.38
C ASN A 716 12.96 29.13 13.74
N ALA A 717 13.14 27.84 13.45
CA ALA A 717 14.34 27.31 12.79
C ALA A 717 14.20 27.33 11.26
N TYR A 718 12.99 27.04 10.76
CA TYR A 718 12.67 26.93 9.34
C TYR A 718 11.41 27.76 9.01
N PRO A 719 11.55 29.09 8.87
CA PRO A 719 10.43 30.04 8.87
C PRO A 719 9.45 29.87 7.70
N VAL A 720 9.89 29.33 6.58
CA VAL A 720 9.07 29.14 5.36
C VAL A 720 7.94 28.12 5.55
N ILE A 721 8.02 27.27 6.57
CA ILE A 721 6.94 26.34 6.92
C ILE A 721 5.65 27.05 7.37
N ASP A 722 5.74 28.33 7.75
CA ASP A 722 4.56 29.13 8.09
C ASP A 722 3.67 29.39 6.84
N VAL A 723 4.06 28.93 5.65
CA VAL A 723 3.17 28.83 4.48
C VAL A 723 1.91 28.01 4.80
N PHE A 724 2.02 26.95 5.62
CA PHE A 724 0.88 26.17 6.07
C PHE A 724 0.01 26.90 7.11
N GLY A 725 0.57 27.90 7.79
CA GLY A 725 -0.14 28.78 8.72
C GLY A 725 -0.69 30.06 8.05
N SER A 726 -0.29 30.34 6.82
CA SER A 726 -0.62 31.56 6.08
C SER A 726 -1.92 31.43 5.30
N GLU A 727 -2.59 32.55 5.06
CA GLU A 727 -3.72 32.58 4.14
C GLU A 727 -3.21 32.41 2.70
N THR A 728 -3.93 31.62 1.90
CA THR A 728 -3.73 31.50 0.46
C THR A 728 -4.38 32.68 -0.27
N GLU A 729 -4.28 32.72 -1.60
CA GLU A 729 -4.98 33.72 -2.42
C GLU A 729 -6.51 33.72 -2.21
N ALA A 730 -7.07 32.59 -1.75
CA ALA A 730 -8.48 32.47 -1.41
C ALA A 730 -8.85 33.07 -0.04
N GLY A 731 -7.88 33.65 0.70
CA GLY A 731 -8.11 34.23 2.03
C GLY A 731 -8.36 33.19 3.13
N SER A 732 -7.96 31.94 2.88
CA SER A 732 -8.11 30.84 3.85
C SER A 732 -6.79 30.10 4.06
N LYS A 733 -6.65 29.36 5.15
CA LYS A 733 -5.52 28.44 5.32
C LYS A 733 -5.48 27.41 4.18
N PRO A 734 -4.31 26.84 3.84
CA PRO A 734 -4.19 25.91 2.71
C PRO A 734 -5.09 24.68 2.87
N THR A 735 -5.83 24.38 1.82
CA THR A 735 -6.64 23.15 1.70
C THR A 735 -5.78 21.99 1.21
N MET A 736 -6.34 20.78 1.15
CA MET A 736 -5.60 19.67 0.51
C MET A 736 -5.47 19.89 -1.00
N ASP A 737 -6.42 20.57 -1.63
CA ASP A 737 -6.31 20.96 -3.04
C ASP A 737 -5.17 21.94 -3.29
N ASP A 738 -4.93 22.89 -2.38
CA ASP A 738 -3.75 23.76 -2.45
C ASP A 738 -2.45 22.93 -2.38
N ILE A 739 -2.36 22.01 -1.41
CA ILE A 739 -1.19 21.15 -1.22
C ILE A 739 -0.96 20.25 -2.45
N ARG A 740 -2.02 19.64 -2.99
CA ARG A 740 -1.95 18.84 -4.23
C ARG A 740 -1.54 19.67 -5.44
N ARG A 741 -1.98 20.93 -5.53
CA ARG A 741 -1.56 21.86 -6.58
C ARG A 741 -0.08 22.19 -6.46
N TRP A 742 0.42 22.46 -5.26
CA TRP A 742 1.85 22.73 -5.04
C TRP A 742 2.71 21.49 -5.29
N ALA A 743 2.22 20.29 -4.98
CA ALA A 743 2.90 19.04 -5.27
C ALA A 743 3.08 18.77 -6.78
N LYS A 744 2.31 19.42 -7.66
CA LYS A 744 2.45 19.25 -9.12
C LYS A 744 3.55 20.13 -9.73
N LEU A 745 4.22 20.96 -8.93
CA LEU A 745 5.26 21.88 -9.40
C LEU A 745 6.62 21.21 -9.66
N ASP A 746 6.73 19.89 -9.52
CA ASP A 746 7.95 19.11 -9.82
C ASP A 746 7.99 18.48 -11.22
N GLY A 747 6.86 18.49 -11.94
CA GLY A 747 6.75 17.77 -13.21
C GLY A 747 7.02 16.26 -13.07
N ASP A 748 6.63 15.65 -11.95
CA ASP A 748 6.80 14.23 -11.62
C ASP A 748 8.26 13.76 -11.43
N LYS A 749 9.21 14.67 -11.22
CA LYS A 749 10.63 14.34 -10.96
C LYS A 749 10.91 13.81 -9.55
N ASN A 750 9.94 13.89 -8.63
CA ASN A 750 10.08 13.51 -7.21
C ASN A 750 11.20 14.25 -6.47
N GLU A 751 11.59 15.42 -6.98
CA GLU A 751 12.55 16.36 -6.40
C GLU A 751 12.11 17.79 -6.77
N PRO A 752 12.54 18.83 -6.02
CA PRO A 752 12.20 20.20 -6.37
C PRO A 752 12.79 20.57 -7.75
N ASP A 753 11.92 20.89 -8.70
CA ASP A 753 12.30 21.35 -10.05
C ASP A 753 12.28 22.89 -10.14
N ALA A 754 12.72 23.45 -11.27
CA ALA A 754 12.75 24.89 -11.52
C ALA A 754 11.40 25.58 -11.23
N ALA A 755 10.27 24.94 -11.55
CA ALA A 755 8.94 25.49 -11.25
C ALA A 755 8.64 25.54 -9.74
N PHE A 756 9.06 24.53 -8.97
CA PHE A 756 8.94 24.56 -7.51
C PHE A 756 9.86 25.61 -6.88
N HIS A 757 11.10 25.74 -7.37
CA HIS A 757 12.02 26.80 -6.94
C HIS A 757 11.45 28.19 -7.23
N HIS A 758 10.96 28.41 -8.44
CA HIS A 758 10.29 29.66 -8.81
C HIS A 758 9.13 29.96 -7.87
N TRP A 759 8.21 29.01 -7.67
CA TRP A 759 7.10 29.16 -6.72
C TRP A 759 7.56 29.41 -5.27
N PHE A 760 8.59 28.71 -4.79
CA PHE A 760 9.12 28.92 -3.44
C PHE A 760 9.52 30.38 -3.25
N TYR A 761 10.28 30.92 -4.18
CA TYR A 761 10.76 32.29 -4.08
C TYR A 761 9.70 33.33 -4.41
N THR A 762 8.85 33.12 -5.42
CA THR A 762 7.85 34.13 -5.85
C THR A 762 6.56 34.09 -5.03
N TYR A 763 6.21 32.96 -4.44
CA TYR A 763 4.98 32.80 -3.65
C TYR A 763 5.26 32.64 -2.16
N VAL A 764 6.11 31.68 -1.75
CA VAL A 764 6.29 31.35 -0.31
C VAL A 764 7.03 32.46 0.43
N MET A 765 8.19 32.86 -0.07
CA MET A 765 9.07 33.83 0.59
C MET A 765 8.46 35.24 0.71
N HIS A 766 7.49 35.57 -0.14
CA HIS A 766 6.81 36.86 -0.13
C HIS A 766 5.57 36.92 0.74
N ARG A 767 5.18 35.81 1.40
CA ARG A 767 4.05 35.85 2.33
C ARG A 767 4.39 36.72 3.55
N PRO A 768 3.51 37.68 3.92
CA PRO A 768 3.71 38.54 5.09
C PRO A 768 4.11 37.82 6.37
N ARG A 769 3.46 36.71 6.67
CA ARG A 769 3.79 35.90 7.84
C ARG A 769 5.18 35.26 7.71
N VAL A 770 5.51 34.71 6.55
CA VAL A 770 6.80 34.03 6.32
C VAL A 770 7.96 35.01 6.52
N TYR A 771 7.94 36.20 5.93
CA TYR A 771 9.07 37.11 6.11
C TYR A 771 9.15 37.71 7.52
N GLN A 772 8.02 37.91 8.21
CA GLN A 772 8.03 38.29 9.63
C GLN A 772 8.67 37.18 10.49
N ARG A 773 8.46 35.91 10.12
CA ARG A 773 9.15 34.77 10.74
C ARG A 773 10.62 34.73 10.38
N VAL A 774 11.01 35.04 9.14
CA VAL A 774 12.41 35.18 8.74
C VAL A 774 13.13 36.22 9.60
N ASP A 775 12.53 37.41 9.78
CA ASP A 775 13.08 38.46 10.63
C ASP A 775 13.25 38.00 12.08
N LYS A 776 12.24 37.29 12.62
CA LYS A 776 12.31 36.72 13.97
C LYS A 776 13.38 35.62 14.08
N ALA A 777 13.46 34.72 13.10
CA ALA A 777 14.39 33.61 13.07
C ALA A 777 15.83 34.12 13.05
N LEU A 778 16.14 35.07 12.16
CA LEU A 778 17.47 35.66 12.03
C LEU A 778 17.89 36.49 13.25
N THR A 779 16.94 37.14 13.95
CA THR A 779 17.26 37.95 15.15
C THR A 779 17.38 37.13 16.44
N GLN A 780 16.60 36.05 16.58
CA GLN A 780 16.58 35.21 17.80
C GLN A 780 17.53 34.01 17.71
N GLY A 781 17.61 33.39 16.54
CA GLY A 781 18.64 32.48 16.01
C GLY A 781 19.16 31.29 16.83
N MET A 782 18.56 30.86 17.94
CA MET A 782 19.04 29.63 18.60
C MET A 782 18.86 28.40 17.68
N GLY A 783 19.98 27.86 17.18
CA GLY A 783 20.03 26.59 16.44
C GLY A 783 19.82 26.70 14.92
N GLN A 784 19.91 27.89 14.32
CA GLN A 784 19.79 28.02 12.87
C GLN A 784 21.12 27.69 12.17
N ASP A 785 21.10 26.77 11.20
CA ASP A 785 22.28 26.53 10.37
C ASP A 785 22.45 27.65 9.33
N HIS A 786 23.70 28.00 9.05
CA HIS A 786 24.06 29.10 8.18
C HIS A 786 23.99 28.78 6.68
N ASP A 787 24.00 27.49 6.30
CA ASP A 787 23.74 27.08 4.92
C ASP A 787 22.23 27.17 4.64
N ASP A 788 21.40 26.74 5.59
CA ASP A 788 19.94 26.95 5.58
C ASP A 788 19.55 28.43 5.54
N ALA A 789 20.23 29.24 6.34
CA ALA A 789 19.99 30.68 6.41
C ALA A 789 20.11 31.40 5.07
N THR A 790 20.91 30.82 4.16
CA THR A 790 21.14 31.34 2.82
C THR A 790 19.84 31.70 2.11
N CYS A 791 18.83 30.82 2.12
CA CYS A 791 17.65 31.01 1.26
C CYS A 791 16.76 32.17 1.68
N TRP A 792 16.83 32.64 2.93
CA TRP A 792 15.94 33.70 3.43
C TRP A 792 16.62 35.04 3.73
N PHE A 793 17.95 35.17 3.59
CA PHE A 793 18.62 36.47 3.74
C PHE A 793 18.12 37.53 2.75
N GLY A 794 17.75 37.14 1.53
CA GLY A 794 17.16 38.04 0.55
C GLY A 794 15.80 38.63 1.00
N ALA A 795 15.09 37.93 1.87
CA ALA A 795 13.76 38.28 2.35
C ALA A 795 13.75 38.91 3.76
N MET A 796 14.90 39.26 4.34
CA MET A 796 14.94 39.94 5.65
C MET A 796 14.66 41.44 5.54
N SER A 797 14.30 42.08 6.65
CA SER A 797 14.18 43.54 6.73
C SER A 797 15.53 44.23 6.92
N ALA A 798 15.60 45.52 6.57
CA ALA A 798 16.77 46.35 6.85
C ALA A 798 17.11 46.44 8.36
N ASN A 799 16.11 46.37 9.24
CA ASN A 799 16.35 46.35 10.68
C ASN A 799 16.97 45.02 11.12
N THR A 800 16.49 43.90 10.58
CA THR A 800 17.10 42.59 10.78
C THR A 800 18.55 42.59 10.33
N ALA A 801 18.84 43.14 9.14
CA ALA A 801 20.22 43.28 8.63
C ALA A 801 21.14 44.03 9.62
N LYS A 802 20.66 45.13 10.23
CA LYS A 802 21.39 45.86 11.28
C LYS A 802 21.63 44.98 12.51
N THR A 803 20.60 44.30 12.98
CA THR A 803 20.67 43.46 14.18
C THR A 803 21.66 42.32 13.99
N ILE A 804 21.58 41.56 12.90
CA ILE A 804 22.46 40.42 12.66
C ILE A 804 23.93 40.84 12.50
N LEU A 805 24.18 42.03 11.93
CA LEU A 805 25.54 42.56 11.75
C LEU A 805 26.08 43.24 13.02
N SER A 806 25.28 43.43 14.06
CA SER A 806 25.73 44.01 15.32
C SER A 806 26.39 42.95 16.21
N GLN A 807 27.58 43.25 16.70
CA GLN A 807 28.29 42.46 17.71
C GLN A 807 27.54 42.41 19.05
N ASN A 808 26.64 43.36 19.34
CA ASN A 808 25.85 43.38 20.57
C ASN A 808 24.50 42.66 20.45
N ALA A 809 24.25 41.92 19.36
CA ALA A 809 23.05 41.10 19.23
C ALA A 809 22.97 40.10 20.40
N GLN A 810 21.87 40.15 21.17
CA GLN A 810 21.60 39.21 22.28
C GLN A 810 21.28 37.77 21.80
N GLY A 811 21.38 37.50 20.49
CA GLY A 811 21.02 36.24 19.85
C GLY A 811 22.18 35.58 19.10
N PHE A 812 21.84 34.74 18.11
CA PHE A 812 22.79 34.03 17.26
C PHE A 812 23.69 34.98 16.47
N ARG A 813 25.00 34.80 16.63
CA ARG A 813 25.97 35.46 15.78
C ARG A 813 26.24 34.58 14.58
N MET A 814 25.90 35.08 13.39
CA MET A 814 26.26 34.42 12.15
C MET A 814 27.80 34.35 12.05
N PRO A 815 28.38 33.18 11.72
CA PRO A 815 29.80 33.08 11.43
C PRO A 815 30.13 33.83 10.13
N MET A 816 31.42 34.07 9.88
CA MET A 816 31.90 34.69 8.63
C MET A 816 31.33 33.99 7.38
N THR A 817 31.33 32.66 7.38
CA THR A 817 30.77 31.83 6.32
C THR A 817 29.29 32.09 6.10
N GLY A 818 28.54 32.38 7.18
CA GLY A 818 27.12 32.76 7.10
C GLY A 818 26.90 34.09 6.38
N TYR A 819 27.73 35.12 6.65
CA TYR A 819 27.64 36.39 5.91
C TYR A 819 28.04 36.26 4.44
N GLN A 820 29.04 35.41 4.14
CA GLN A 820 29.42 35.10 2.76
C GLN A 820 28.28 34.39 2.03
N ASN A 821 27.71 33.35 2.64
CA ASN A 821 26.55 32.62 2.14
C ASN A 821 25.35 33.55 1.93
N ALA A 822 25.11 34.51 2.83
CA ALA A 822 24.04 35.49 2.71
C ALA A 822 24.08 36.24 1.37
N THR A 823 25.26 36.57 0.85
CA THR A 823 25.38 37.26 -0.45
C THR A 823 24.91 36.41 -1.64
N VAL A 824 25.09 35.09 -1.57
CA VAL A 824 24.56 34.12 -2.56
C VAL A 824 23.04 34.15 -2.53
N GLY A 825 22.47 34.00 -1.33
CA GLY A 825 21.03 34.00 -1.11
C GLY A 825 20.33 35.30 -1.50
N MET A 826 20.97 36.44 -1.23
CA MET A 826 20.47 37.76 -1.64
C MET A 826 20.41 37.91 -3.15
N LEU A 827 21.47 37.55 -3.87
CA LEU A 827 21.47 37.65 -5.32
C LEU A 827 20.46 36.67 -5.93
N HIS A 828 20.41 35.43 -5.43
CA HIS A 828 19.47 34.43 -5.91
C HIS A 828 18.01 34.87 -5.70
N TYR A 829 17.70 35.46 -4.53
CA TYR A 829 16.39 36.05 -4.28
C TYR A 829 16.09 37.18 -5.27
N LEU A 830 17.02 38.11 -5.48
CA LEU A 830 16.85 39.21 -6.44
C LEU A 830 16.61 38.72 -7.87
N ASP A 831 17.38 37.72 -8.31
CA ASP A 831 17.23 37.13 -9.63
C ASP A 831 15.82 36.55 -9.80
N THR A 832 15.35 35.81 -8.79
CA THR A 832 14.05 35.13 -8.85
C THR A 832 12.87 36.10 -8.79
N ILE A 833 12.93 37.14 -7.95
CA ILE A 833 11.87 38.18 -7.93
C ILE A 833 11.82 38.96 -9.24
N MET A 834 12.96 39.15 -9.91
CA MET A 834 13.01 39.87 -11.19
C MET A 834 12.43 39.04 -12.33
N GLU A 835 12.69 37.74 -12.35
CA GLU A 835 12.08 36.85 -13.33
C GLU A 835 10.57 36.75 -13.14
N GLY A 836 10.13 36.51 -11.90
CA GLY A 836 8.73 36.40 -11.49
C GLY A 836 7.98 37.72 -11.36
N TYR A 837 8.65 38.85 -11.58
CA TYR A 837 8.06 40.20 -11.46
C TYR A 837 6.68 40.36 -12.14
N PRO A 838 6.43 39.84 -13.37
CA PRO A 838 5.14 39.98 -14.02
C PRO A 838 3.98 39.29 -13.28
N GLU A 839 4.28 38.23 -12.54
CA GLU A 839 3.29 37.40 -11.82
C GLU A 839 2.93 37.99 -10.46
N MET A 840 3.85 38.74 -9.86
CA MET A 840 3.68 39.34 -8.53
C MET A 840 2.84 40.62 -8.54
N GLY A 841 2.56 41.18 -9.72
CA GLY A 841 1.78 42.42 -9.84
C GLY A 841 2.59 43.69 -9.58
N GLU A 842 1.98 44.81 -9.96
CA GLU A 842 2.61 46.12 -10.11
C GLU A 842 2.03 47.20 -9.16
N ASP A 843 1.22 46.84 -8.16
CA ASP A 843 0.70 47.85 -7.21
C ASP A 843 1.69 48.10 -6.06
N PRO A 844 2.34 49.28 -5.96
CA PRO A 844 3.27 49.58 -4.87
C PRO A 844 2.61 49.67 -3.48
N ARG A 845 1.27 49.62 -3.40
CA ARG A 845 0.52 49.56 -2.13
C ARG A 845 0.27 48.13 -1.66
N ASP A 846 0.34 47.16 -2.56
CA ASP A 846 0.27 45.75 -2.23
C ASP A 846 1.66 45.30 -1.73
N GLU A 847 1.73 44.86 -0.48
CA GLU A 847 2.98 44.39 0.13
C GLU A 847 3.54 43.14 -0.57
N THR A 848 2.70 42.39 -1.29
CA THR A 848 3.10 41.20 -2.04
C THR A 848 3.56 41.51 -3.47
N SER A 849 3.43 42.77 -3.92
CA SER A 849 3.79 43.16 -5.29
C SER A 849 5.27 43.11 -5.57
N GLY A 850 5.63 42.94 -6.84
CA GLY A 850 7.02 43.00 -7.30
C GLY A 850 7.70 44.32 -6.91
N TYR A 851 6.98 45.45 -6.94
CA TYR A 851 7.52 46.75 -6.49
C TYR A 851 7.88 46.74 -5.01
N SER A 852 6.95 46.31 -4.16
CA SER A 852 7.16 46.29 -2.71
C SER A 852 8.34 45.39 -2.33
N GLN A 853 8.49 44.26 -3.01
CA GLN A 853 9.58 43.31 -2.77
C GLN A 853 10.93 43.83 -3.25
N ILE A 854 11.01 44.53 -4.39
CA ILE A 854 12.25 45.20 -4.84
C ILE A 854 12.65 46.31 -3.87
N ILE A 855 11.70 47.15 -3.42
CA ILE A 855 11.97 48.22 -2.45
C ILE A 855 12.51 47.64 -1.15
N ARG A 856 11.88 46.56 -0.66
CA ARG A 856 12.28 45.86 0.55
C ARG A 856 13.68 45.26 0.42
N PHE A 857 13.93 44.55 -0.67
CA PHE A 857 15.25 43.99 -0.98
C PHE A 857 16.31 45.09 -1.06
N ALA A 858 16.08 46.16 -1.82
CA ALA A 858 17.04 47.25 -1.99
C ALA A 858 17.37 47.94 -0.66
N ASN A 859 16.38 48.18 0.19
CA ASN A 859 16.58 48.75 1.52
C ASN A 859 17.38 47.80 2.43
N MET A 860 17.08 46.50 2.38
CA MET A 860 17.82 45.48 3.12
C MET A 860 19.27 45.39 2.65
N PHE A 861 19.48 45.22 1.34
CA PHE A 861 20.80 45.05 0.74
C PHE A 861 21.67 46.27 0.94
N THR A 862 21.17 47.48 0.67
CA THR A 862 21.94 48.71 0.87
C THR A 862 22.31 48.93 2.34
N THR A 863 21.49 48.45 3.28
CA THR A 863 21.82 48.47 4.70
C THR A 863 22.93 47.45 5.01
N PHE A 864 22.78 46.20 4.58
CA PHE A 864 23.79 45.16 4.77
C PHE A 864 25.15 45.57 4.18
N ASP A 865 25.15 45.97 2.92
CA ASP A 865 26.32 46.42 2.17
C ASP A 865 26.92 47.70 2.76
N GLY A 866 26.06 48.65 3.18
CA GLY A 866 26.49 49.88 3.83
C GLY A 866 27.25 49.64 5.13
N ILE A 867 26.75 48.74 5.98
CA ILE A 867 27.41 48.38 7.24
C ILE A 867 28.70 47.61 6.98
N THR A 868 28.62 46.55 6.17
CA THR A 868 29.76 45.65 5.94
C THR A 868 30.91 46.32 5.21
N ALA A 869 30.64 47.30 4.34
CA ALA A 869 31.67 48.13 3.69
C ALA A 869 32.08 49.38 4.48
N GLY A 870 31.58 49.57 5.71
CA GLY A 870 31.92 50.69 6.57
C GLY A 870 31.42 52.07 6.10
N ARG A 871 30.39 52.11 5.26
CA ARG A 871 29.69 53.35 4.85
C ARG A 871 28.65 53.79 5.88
N MET A 872 27.94 52.84 6.47
CA MET A 872 27.07 53.05 7.62
C MET A 872 27.79 52.72 8.91
N PHE A 873 27.45 53.42 10.00
CA PHE A 873 28.00 53.20 11.32
C PHE A 873 29.54 53.17 11.31
N LYS A 874 30.15 54.07 10.52
CA LYS A 874 31.60 54.07 10.23
C LYS A 874 32.45 54.05 11.51
N GLU A 875 32.09 54.86 12.50
CA GLU A 875 32.79 54.98 13.79
C GLU A 875 32.44 53.88 14.80
N ARG A 876 31.46 53.03 14.48
CA ARG A 876 31.02 51.94 15.35
C ARG A 876 31.85 50.69 15.05
N THR A 877 32.55 50.19 16.07
CA THR A 877 33.33 48.96 16.00
C THR A 877 32.50 47.73 16.34
N ASP A 878 31.32 47.92 16.93
CA ASP A 878 30.37 46.87 17.28
C ASP A 878 29.51 46.40 16.10
N PHE A 879 29.91 46.69 14.86
CA PHE A 879 29.29 46.14 13.66
C PHE A 879 30.32 45.36 12.86
N PHE A 880 29.85 44.30 12.19
CA PHE A 880 30.65 43.51 11.27
C PHE A 880 31.08 44.33 10.06
N LYS A 881 32.36 44.23 9.70
CA LYS A 881 32.96 44.86 8.52
C LYS A 881 33.82 43.85 7.78
N TRP A 882 33.77 43.92 6.46
CA TRP A 882 34.66 43.18 5.59
C TRP A 882 36.11 43.59 5.81
N ASN A 883 37.02 42.62 5.91
CA ASN A 883 38.45 42.81 6.14
C ASN A 883 39.28 41.95 5.17
N GLY A 884 38.89 41.91 3.88
CA GLY A 884 39.49 41.07 2.83
C GLY A 884 38.83 39.69 2.67
N GLU A 885 37.91 39.33 3.57
CA GLU A 885 37.17 38.06 3.55
C GLU A 885 36.14 37.98 2.41
N GLU A 886 35.79 39.12 1.81
CA GLU A 886 34.94 39.25 0.65
C GLU A 886 35.59 38.69 -0.64
N GLU A 887 36.91 38.51 -0.66
CA GLU A 887 37.62 37.89 -1.78
C GLU A 887 37.42 36.37 -1.83
N ARG A 888 36.87 35.76 -0.77
CA ARG A 888 36.64 34.31 -0.70
C ARG A 888 35.35 33.90 -1.42
N HIS A 889 35.36 32.66 -1.90
CA HIS A 889 34.17 31.99 -2.41
C HIS A 889 33.26 31.57 -1.24
N PRO A 890 31.96 31.94 -1.27
CA PRO A 890 30.99 31.44 -0.31
C PRO A 890 30.89 29.91 -0.38
N ARG A 891 30.57 29.26 0.75
CA ARG A 891 30.38 27.80 0.79
C ARG A 891 29.11 27.39 0.04
N SER A 892 28.03 28.16 0.19
CA SER A 892 26.74 27.91 -0.47
C SER A 892 26.75 28.15 -1.99
N ASP A 893 27.83 28.66 -2.55
CA ASP A 893 28.00 28.87 -4.00
C ASP A 893 27.78 27.56 -4.79
N GLY A 894 28.13 26.42 -4.18
CA GLY A 894 27.91 25.11 -4.78
C GLY A 894 26.51 24.51 -4.61
N VAL A 895 25.69 25.06 -3.71
CA VAL A 895 24.36 24.52 -3.35
C VAL A 895 23.31 24.95 -4.37
N TYR A 896 23.39 26.18 -4.89
CA TYR A 896 22.42 26.74 -5.83
C TYR A 896 22.72 26.45 -7.31
N LYS A 897 23.62 25.50 -7.60
CA LYS A 897 24.13 25.18 -8.96
C LYS A 897 23.05 24.89 -10.00
N THR A 898 21.89 24.39 -9.60
CA THR A 898 20.90 23.75 -10.50
C THR A 898 19.75 24.65 -10.94
N ALA A 899 19.39 25.70 -10.19
CA ALA A 899 18.23 26.53 -10.52
C ALA A 899 18.60 27.90 -11.12
N TYR A 900 19.66 28.55 -10.61
CA TYR A 900 20.09 29.92 -11.03
C TYR A 900 21.62 30.11 -10.94
N GLY A 901 22.34 28.99 -10.81
CA GLY A 901 23.53 28.92 -9.98
C GLY A 901 24.77 29.55 -10.54
N ARG A 902 25.03 30.82 -10.23
CA ARG A 902 26.30 31.51 -10.55
C ARG A 902 27.50 30.98 -9.74
N ASN A 903 27.99 29.81 -10.10
CA ASN A 903 29.12 29.15 -9.43
C ASN A 903 30.46 29.91 -9.65
N LYS A 904 31.38 29.76 -8.70
CA LYS A 904 32.74 30.32 -8.64
C LYS A 904 32.80 31.84 -8.54
N MET A 905 31.76 32.47 -8.00
CA MET A 905 31.81 33.90 -7.67
C MET A 905 32.42 34.09 -6.27
N THR A 906 33.27 35.11 -6.12
CA THR A 906 33.67 35.57 -4.78
C THR A 906 32.53 36.34 -4.16
N THR A 907 32.52 36.48 -2.83
CA THR A 907 31.54 37.30 -2.11
C THR A 907 31.51 38.74 -2.68
N GLN A 908 32.67 39.29 -3.03
CA GLN A 908 32.80 40.60 -3.66
C GLN A 908 32.14 40.66 -5.05
N ASN A 909 32.21 39.59 -5.84
CA ASN A 909 31.52 39.52 -7.13
C ASN A 909 30.00 39.53 -6.93
N TYR A 910 29.47 38.77 -5.96
CA TYR A 910 28.04 38.79 -5.61
C TYR A 910 27.57 40.20 -5.22
N LEU A 911 28.31 40.87 -4.33
CA LEU A 911 28.02 42.25 -3.93
C LEU A 911 28.03 43.22 -5.12
N ASN A 912 29.03 43.12 -6.00
CA ASN A 912 29.16 43.99 -7.16
C ASN A 912 28.03 43.81 -8.18
N THR A 913 27.59 42.56 -8.40
CA THR A 913 26.45 42.31 -9.28
C THR A 913 25.17 42.94 -8.75
N MET A 914 24.86 42.75 -7.45
CA MET A 914 23.69 43.37 -6.83
C MET A 914 23.75 44.91 -6.86
N ARG A 915 24.93 45.50 -6.62
CA ARG A 915 25.16 46.96 -6.77
C ARG A 915 24.89 47.43 -8.19
N GLY A 916 25.38 46.69 -9.20
CA GLY A 916 25.16 46.99 -10.61
C GLY A 916 23.67 46.97 -10.98
N TYR A 917 22.93 45.95 -10.52
CA TYR A 917 21.49 45.87 -10.76
C TYR A 917 20.72 47.01 -10.10
N LEU A 918 20.98 47.30 -8.83
CA LEU A 918 20.29 48.41 -8.16
C LEU A 918 20.63 49.77 -8.78
N SER A 919 21.85 49.94 -9.27
CA SER A 919 22.25 51.15 -10.00
C SER A 919 21.44 51.39 -11.27
N ALA A 920 20.83 50.35 -11.88
CA ALA A 920 19.93 50.55 -13.00
C ALA A 920 18.60 51.24 -12.61
N LEU A 921 18.19 51.20 -11.34
CA LEU A 921 16.97 51.85 -10.85
C LEU A 921 17.12 53.36 -10.72
N GLU A 922 18.28 53.82 -10.25
CA GLU A 922 18.60 55.23 -10.09
C GLU A 922 20.13 55.40 -10.09
N PRO A 923 20.73 55.54 -11.29
CA PRO A 923 22.19 55.48 -11.43
C PRO A 923 22.93 56.47 -10.55
N GLU A 924 22.46 57.72 -10.50
CA GLU A 924 23.17 58.77 -9.76
C GLU A 924 23.08 58.56 -8.24
N PHE A 925 21.92 58.18 -7.72
CA PHE A 925 21.70 57.90 -6.30
C PHE A 925 22.45 56.67 -5.82
N PHE A 926 22.35 55.54 -6.52
CA PHE A 926 23.04 54.32 -6.10
C PHE A 926 24.55 54.39 -6.31
N ASP A 927 25.03 55.05 -7.36
CA ASP A 927 26.46 55.33 -7.52
C ASP A 927 26.98 56.19 -6.36
N PHE A 928 26.25 57.25 -6.03
CA PHE A 928 26.57 58.10 -4.87
C PHE A 928 26.57 57.29 -3.57
N LEU A 929 25.57 56.41 -3.36
CA LEU A 929 25.42 55.59 -2.17
C LEU A 929 26.55 54.56 -2.01
N PHE A 930 26.84 53.77 -3.06
CA PHE A 930 27.80 52.66 -2.99
C PHE A 930 29.27 53.14 -2.97
N HIS A 931 29.58 54.28 -3.60
CA HIS A 931 30.94 54.83 -3.65
C HIS A 931 31.20 55.94 -2.59
N SER A 932 30.37 55.99 -1.53
CA SER A 932 30.35 57.10 -0.56
C SER A 932 31.42 57.11 0.54
N GLN A 933 32.38 56.16 0.58
CA GLN A 933 33.29 55.97 1.73
C GLN A 933 34.08 57.23 2.18
N SER A 934 34.17 58.25 1.32
CA SER A 934 34.86 59.52 1.55
C SER A 934 33.98 60.78 1.48
N LYS A 935 32.64 60.67 1.48
CA LYS A 935 31.75 61.83 1.34
C LYS A 935 31.53 62.56 2.69
N THR A 936 31.57 63.89 2.67
CA THR A 936 31.25 64.70 3.84
C THR A 936 29.74 64.84 4.03
N ASN A 937 29.28 65.14 5.25
CA ASN A 937 27.87 65.41 5.53
C ASN A 937 27.29 66.53 4.63
N ASP A 938 28.08 67.56 4.33
CA ASP A 938 27.71 68.65 3.41
C ASP A 938 27.49 68.13 1.97
N GLN A 939 28.35 67.23 1.48
CA GLN A 939 28.16 66.61 0.17
C GLN A 939 26.89 65.75 0.11
N ILE A 940 26.58 65.02 1.19
CA ILE A 940 25.37 64.22 1.30
C ILE A 940 24.13 65.12 1.27
N GLN A 941 24.12 66.18 2.08
CA GLN A 941 23.00 67.11 2.15
C GLN A 941 22.74 67.80 0.80
N LYS A 942 23.79 68.31 0.16
CA LYS A 942 23.70 68.94 -1.18
C LYS A 942 23.19 67.97 -2.24
N PHE A 943 23.67 66.74 -2.22
CA PHE A 943 23.20 65.70 -3.13
C PHE A 943 21.70 65.41 -2.93
N CYS A 944 21.27 65.25 -1.67
CA CYS A 944 19.86 65.00 -1.36
C CYS A 944 18.97 66.19 -1.72
N GLN A 945 19.39 67.43 -1.47
CA GLN A 945 18.67 68.63 -1.91
C GLN A 945 18.51 68.68 -3.43
N LYS A 946 19.59 68.41 -4.17
CA LYS A 946 19.54 68.31 -5.63
C LYS A 946 18.50 67.26 -6.08
N LYS A 947 18.44 66.10 -5.43
CA LYS A 947 17.44 65.07 -5.73
C LYS A 947 16.01 65.51 -5.38
N GLN A 948 15.80 66.22 -4.27
CA GLN A 948 14.47 66.79 -3.96
C GLN A 948 14.00 67.78 -5.02
N GLU A 949 14.91 68.62 -5.52
CA GLU A 949 14.64 69.56 -6.61
C GLU A 949 14.33 68.82 -7.92
N GLU A 950 15.11 67.79 -8.27
CA GLU A 950 14.93 66.98 -9.47
C GLU A 950 13.57 66.26 -9.51
N TYR A 951 13.16 65.65 -8.39
CA TYR A 951 11.89 64.95 -8.29
C TYR A 951 10.71 65.87 -7.96
N GLY A 952 10.96 67.12 -7.55
CA GLY A 952 9.91 68.07 -7.14
C GLY A 952 9.15 67.67 -5.88
N VAL A 953 9.78 66.89 -4.98
CA VAL A 953 9.15 66.34 -3.77
C VAL A 953 9.95 66.76 -2.53
N THR A 954 9.32 67.52 -1.63
CA THR A 954 9.96 68.06 -0.43
C THR A 954 10.21 67.00 0.65
N ASP A 955 9.44 65.93 0.67
CA ASP A 955 9.55 64.80 1.61
C ASP A 955 10.10 63.52 0.94
N LEU A 956 10.89 63.67 -0.13
CA LEU A 956 11.44 62.57 -0.94
C LEU A 956 12.15 61.47 -0.12
N PHE A 957 12.79 61.85 0.99
CA PHE A 957 13.52 60.96 1.89
C PHE A 957 12.75 60.61 3.16
N GLY A 958 11.49 61.03 3.26
CA GLY A 958 10.59 60.79 4.38
C GLY A 958 10.41 61.97 5.34
N PRO A 959 9.61 61.78 6.40
CA PRO A 959 9.19 62.86 7.31
C PRO A 959 10.33 63.46 8.15
N GLY A 960 11.51 62.80 8.18
CA GLY A 960 12.71 63.32 8.86
C GLY A 960 13.45 64.42 8.10
N GLY A 961 13.01 64.78 6.89
CA GLY A 961 13.65 65.79 6.05
C GLY A 961 14.87 65.26 5.28
N VAL A 962 15.70 66.19 4.79
CA VAL A 962 16.91 65.88 4.01
C VAL A 962 17.91 65.10 4.87
N PRO A 963 18.42 63.93 4.42
CA PRO A 963 19.46 63.20 5.12
C PRO A 963 20.71 64.07 5.38
N GLN A 964 21.17 64.08 6.63
CA GLN A 964 22.31 64.89 7.09
C GLN A 964 23.62 64.09 7.17
N ASN A 965 23.56 62.77 7.08
CA ASN A 965 24.71 61.88 7.16
C ASN A 965 24.43 60.56 6.42
N ALA A 966 25.46 59.71 6.27
CA ALA A 966 25.37 58.46 5.55
C ALA A 966 24.33 57.50 6.16
N ASP A 967 24.24 57.42 7.49
CA ASP A 967 23.27 56.54 8.16
C ASP A 967 21.83 56.93 7.83
N GLN A 968 21.51 58.23 7.86
CA GLN A 968 20.20 58.75 7.47
C GLN A 968 19.92 58.54 5.98
N LEU A 969 20.94 58.67 5.13
CA LEU A 969 20.80 58.43 3.68
C LEU A 969 20.42 56.97 3.41
N HIS A 970 21.16 56.01 3.97
CA HIS A 970 20.85 54.60 3.83
C HIS A 970 19.48 54.24 4.43
N GLN A 971 19.09 54.83 5.57
CA GLN A 971 17.77 54.63 6.18
C GLN A 971 16.60 55.16 5.31
N SER A 972 16.88 56.12 4.42
CA SER A 972 15.88 56.72 3.54
C SER A 972 15.64 55.96 2.24
N VAL A 973 16.45 54.94 1.90
CA VAL A 973 16.40 54.22 0.61
C VAL A 973 15.00 53.69 0.29
N SER A 974 14.31 53.07 1.25
CA SER A 974 12.94 52.57 1.01
C SER A 974 11.96 53.69 0.64
N THR A 975 12.02 54.83 1.34
CA THR A 975 11.14 55.96 1.08
C THR A 975 11.45 56.60 -0.26
N PHE A 976 12.74 56.82 -0.55
CA PHE A 976 13.22 57.32 -1.84
C PHE A 976 12.71 56.46 -3.00
N LEU A 977 12.88 55.15 -2.93
CA LEU A 977 12.45 54.24 -3.98
C LEU A 977 10.94 54.21 -4.18
N LYS A 978 10.13 54.40 -3.13
CA LYS A 978 8.67 54.53 -3.29
C LYS A 978 8.31 55.69 -4.22
N PHE A 979 9.02 56.82 -4.13
CA PHE A 979 8.83 57.95 -5.03
C PHE A 979 9.39 57.67 -6.43
N VAL A 980 10.61 57.14 -6.53
CA VAL A 980 11.22 56.81 -7.84
C VAL A 980 10.30 55.89 -8.63
N LEU A 981 9.81 54.82 -8.01
CA LEU A 981 9.03 53.77 -8.66
C LEU A 981 7.57 54.17 -8.91
N ALA A 982 7.09 55.25 -8.28
CA ALA A 982 5.80 55.85 -8.62
C ALA A 982 5.84 56.62 -9.96
N THR A 983 7.02 57.01 -10.44
CA THR A 983 7.18 57.72 -11.72
C THR A 983 7.17 56.78 -12.92
N THR A 984 6.71 57.25 -14.08
CA THR A 984 6.78 56.46 -15.34
C THR A 984 8.21 56.06 -15.69
N GLU A 985 9.18 56.94 -15.44
CA GLU A 985 10.60 56.65 -15.68
C GLU A 985 11.12 55.55 -14.75
N GLY A 986 10.82 55.61 -13.45
CA GLY A 986 11.21 54.56 -12.51
C GLY A 986 10.66 53.17 -12.86
N ARG A 987 9.44 53.11 -13.41
CA ARG A 987 8.85 51.86 -13.93
C ARG A 987 9.63 51.32 -15.12
N GLU A 988 10.07 52.18 -16.03
CA GLU A 988 10.91 51.78 -17.17
C GLU A 988 12.32 51.34 -16.72
N ARG A 989 12.87 51.99 -15.70
CA ARG A 989 14.14 51.60 -15.09
C ARG A 989 14.06 50.21 -14.43
N ILE A 990 12.94 49.85 -13.79
CA ILE A 990 12.72 48.45 -13.32
C ILE A 990 12.71 47.47 -14.50
N ARG A 991 12.02 47.77 -15.60
CA ARG A 991 12.02 46.89 -16.78
C ARG A 991 13.42 46.71 -17.35
N THR A 992 14.21 47.77 -17.35
CA THR A 992 15.62 47.75 -17.77
C THR A 992 16.49 46.91 -16.83
N MET A 993 16.34 47.07 -15.51
CA MET A 993 16.99 46.23 -14.51
C MET A 993 16.63 44.77 -14.72
N ARG A 994 15.34 44.44 -14.84
CA ARG A 994 14.84 43.10 -15.11
C ARG A 994 15.43 42.50 -16.39
N ALA A 995 15.44 43.24 -17.49
CA ALA A 995 16.03 42.80 -18.74
C ALA A 995 17.53 42.46 -18.58
N SER A 996 18.24 43.25 -17.78
CA SER A 996 19.66 43.05 -17.49
C SER A 996 19.91 41.79 -16.65
N VAL A 997 19.09 41.56 -15.62
CA VAL A 997 19.12 40.32 -14.81
C VAL A 997 18.88 39.09 -15.68
N ILE A 998 17.81 39.10 -16.48
CA ILE A 998 17.47 37.97 -17.37
C ILE A 998 18.58 37.72 -18.39
N GLN A 999 19.16 38.77 -18.97
CA GLN A 999 20.24 38.63 -19.94
C GLN A 999 21.51 38.05 -19.30
N ASP A 1000 21.86 38.51 -18.09
CA ASP A 1000 23.01 38.01 -17.36
C ASP A 1000 22.82 36.52 -17.00
N HIS A 1001 21.65 36.16 -16.48
CA HIS A 1001 21.32 34.77 -16.18
C HIS A 1001 21.44 33.87 -17.42
N ARG A 1002 20.84 34.25 -18.56
CA ARG A 1002 20.94 33.49 -19.82
C ARG A 1002 22.39 33.36 -20.32
N SER A 1003 23.18 34.41 -20.16
CA SER A 1003 24.60 34.40 -20.54
C SER A 1003 25.38 33.38 -19.69
N TRP A 1004 25.02 33.30 -18.42
CA TRP A 1004 25.60 32.38 -17.47
C TRP A 1004 25.20 30.91 -17.75
N GLU A 1005 23.92 30.62 -17.97
CA GLU A 1005 23.45 29.29 -18.40
C GLU A 1005 24.16 28.82 -19.68
N ALA A 1006 24.34 29.73 -20.64
CA ALA A 1006 25.04 29.44 -21.89
C ALA A 1006 26.52 29.11 -21.65
N ALA A 1007 27.19 29.80 -20.71
CA ALA A 1007 28.55 29.49 -20.32
C ALA A 1007 28.65 28.10 -19.65
N GLN A 1008 27.72 27.78 -18.76
CA GLN A 1008 27.65 26.48 -18.09
C GLN A 1008 27.44 25.31 -19.07
N LYS A 1009 26.53 25.48 -20.06
CA LYS A 1009 26.31 24.51 -21.15
C LYS A 1009 27.56 24.31 -22.03
N ARG A 1010 28.37 25.36 -22.22
CA ARG A 1010 29.65 25.26 -22.95
C ARG A 1010 30.70 24.50 -22.13
N GLU A 1011 30.80 24.76 -20.83
CA GLU A 1011 31.71 24.02 -19.96
C GLU A 1011 31.33 22.53 -19.93
N SER A 1012 30.07 22.19 -19.65
CA SER A 1012 29.63 20.79 -19.59
C SER A 1012 29.79 20.04 -20.92
N SER A 1013 29.55 20.69 -22.07
CA SER A 1013 29.79 20.10 -23.39
C SER A 1013 31.27 19.93 -23.72
N SER A 1014 32.16 20.73 -23.13
CA SER A 1014 33.63 20.59 -23.28
C SER A 1014 34.21 19.42 -22.49
N PHE A 1015 33.51 18.97 -21.43
CA PHE A 1015 33.88 17.83 -20.58
C PHE A 1015 33.35 16.48 -21.06
N LEU A 1016 32.55 16.42 -22.14
CA LEU A 1016 32.18 15.13 -22.75
C LEU A 1016 33.45 14.34 -23.06
N THR A 1017 33.54 13.12 -22.53
CA THR A 1017 34.67 12.23 -22.76
C THR A 1017 34.82 11.95 -24.26
N VAL A 1018 36.03 11.61 -24.72
CA VAL A 1018 36.27 11.23 -26.13
C VAL A 1018 35.27 10.15 -26.58
N LYS A 1019 34.90 9.24 -25.67
CA LYS A 1019 33.91 8.18 -25.88
C LYS A 1019 32.50 8.71 -26.16
N GLU A 1020 32.04 9.72 -25.44
CA GLU A 1020 30.72 10.34 -25.65
C GLU A 1020 30.68 11.23 -26.89
N ARG A 1021 31.81 11.86 -27.25
CA ARG A 1021 31.94 12.58 -28.53
C ARG A 1021 31.90 11.64 -29.71
N VAL A 1022 32.53 10.46 -29.59
CA VAL A 1022 32.48 9.40 -30.61
C VAL A 1022 31.08 8.80 -30.71
N ALA A 1023 30.38 8.56 -29.60
CA ALA A 1023 29.00 8.07 -29.61
C ALA A 1023 28.03 9.06 -30.27
N LYS A 1024 28.11 10.36 -29.96
CA LYS A 1024 27.31 11.41 -30.63
C LYS A 1024 27.67 11.60 -32.10
N ALA A 1025 28.93 11.37 -32.48
CA ALA A 1025 29.36 11.44 -33.88
C ALA A 1025 28.85 10.22 -34.67
N LEU A 1026 28.80 9.04 -34.05
CA LEU A 1026 28.22 7.83 -34.62
C LEU A 1026 26.70 7.94 -34.78
N ASP A 1027 25.98 8.50 -33.80
CA ASP A 1027 24.54 8.74 -33.92
C ASP A 1027 24.19 9.71 -35.06
N LYS A 1028 25.03 10.73 -35.27
CA LYS A 1028 24.88 11.65 -36.42
C LYS A 1028 25.21 11.02 -37.78
N GLN A 1029 25.87 9.86 -37.82
CA GLN A 1029 26.11 9.11 -39.07
C GLN A 1029 24.97 8.13 -39.42
N VAL A 1030 23.96 7.95 -38.55
CA VAL A 1030 22.82 7.04 -38.77
C VAL A 1030 21.54 7.82 -39.13
N GLU A 1031 21.64 9.04 -39.65
CA GLU A 1031 20.52 9.62 -40.40
C GLU A 1031 20.47 8.98 -41.81
N PRO A 1032 19.36 8.31 -42.20
CA PRO A 1032 19.26 7.70 -43.51
C PRO A 1032 19.14 8.79 -44.57
N THR A 1033 20.14 8.85 -45.46
CA THR A 1033 20.08 9.61 -46.71
C THR A 1033 19.02 8.97 -47.62
N ALA A 1034 17.76 9.36 -47.43
CA ALA A 1034 16.72 9.17 -48.42
C ALA A 1034 16.98 10.14 -49.58
N HIS A 1035 17.57 9.65 -50.67
CA HIS A 1035 17.19 9.96 -52.07
C HIS A 1035 18.23 9.41 -53.05
N GLY A 1036 17.75 8.70 -54.07
CA GLY A 1036 18.51 8.45 -55.30
C GLY A 1036 18.39 7.03 -55.83
N GLY A 1037 17.30 6.74 -56.56
CA GLY A 1037 17.13 5.47 -57.25
C GLY A 1037 18.21 5.22 -58.30
N VAL A 1038 18.62 3.96 -58.42
CA VAL A 1038 19.45 3.50 -59.53
C VAL A 1038 18.83 2.26 -60.16
N HIS A 1039 18.63 2.40 -61.45
CA HIS A 1039 18.14 1.46 -62.45
C HIS A 1039 18.90 0.12 -62.42
N VAL A 1040 18.16 -0.98 -62.41
CA VAL A 1040 18.68 -2.32 -62.71
C VAL A 1040 18.69 -2.54 -64.24
N PRO A 1041 19.81 -3.01 -64.84
CA PRO A 1041 19.77 -3.70 -66.11
C PRO A 1041 19.89 -5.22 -65.88
N THR A 1042 18.88 -5.93 -66.36
CA THR A 1042 18.86 -7.38 -66.53
C THR A 1042 19.82 -7.81 -67.65
N GLN A 1043 20.69 -8.77 -67.38
CA GLN A 1043 21.27 -9.63 -68.41
C GLN A 1043 20.94 -11.09 -68.11
N ARG A 1044 20.31 -11.71 -69.11
CA ARG A 1044 19.95 -13.14 -69.19
C ARG A 1044 21.20 -14.00 -69.41
N HIS A 1045 21.26 -15.16 -68.77
CA HIS A 1045 21.08 -16.49 -69.40
C HIS A 1045 21.71 -17.61 -68.55
N SER A 1046 20.86 -18.45 -67.96
CA SER A 1046 20.90 -19.93 -67.92
C SER A 1046 20.00 -20.42 -66.80
#